data_AF-A0A8H4NDQ5-F1
#
_entry.id   AF-A0A8H4NDQ5-F1
#
_cell.length_a   1.000
_cell.length_b   1.000
_cell.length_c   1.000
_cell.angle_alpha   90.00
_cell.angle_beta   90.00
_cell.angle_gamma   90.00
#
_symmetry.space_group_name_H-M   'P 1'
#
loop_
_entity.id
_entity.type
_entity.pdbx_description
1 polymer ?
#
loop_
_entity_poly.entity_id
_entity_poly.type
_entity_poly.pdbx_seq_one_letter_code
_entity_poly.pdbx_strand_id
1 'polypeptide(L)'
;MWILWWTISKQHQAYGETRRRERRVAHFQFVTVQSTPDKTSDKAAKRLARSHAVKQALQKKRQLKQESMQHFSVRTIDDERQQSRSICKRQWNKRIVPSPISLSANLLDPFQSLPVDSKRLQVLLNDFNARQAPEPVFSVEDDFQNFQSVFRSGLVDPALLNAVMLSLAFTANSGVINKECLVYRGQAIQHIRERINVTNKVVSESTIGAILLLVGVETRLGTTSQVQLHMGAIQYLLNACEPVVVNLTQGIKRAIFWQDLNSSIMVGSKRIVDHTTFTELQWQRDTIAPDFFELPPGFQLRSHLFNQEFLDISVFITGTTGFIGGDAFYALHRAHPDWKYTILVRSEDKGKDVQKQYPDVKLAIGSLDDSKVIEKAASEADMVVHTAESSDHQGAAKAIAAGLRSTHSSSNPGYWIHISGTGILCWYDMDNKRYGEAPLPEQAYNDLEGVDKVTSLPDTAFHRDVDKIVLDEAAKDPSAVKVAIVCPPTIYGTGRGPANQRSRQIPGLTETTLEKGFGPIIGAGETEWDNVHVHDLSNLIVLLTERAASSEKQADEQEIWGPKGYFFAENGKHKWSQISALIAKEAKKQGVIDTDETKVLDVDEAQKKLGFQALSWGLNSRGEAKRARKYLGWKPVGESLEEWIPESVQVEAKRLDKA
;
A
#
# COMPACT_ATOMS: atom_id res chain seq x y z
N MET A 1 46.26 -16.08 -25.85
CA MET A 1 47.59 -16.45 -25.31
C MET A 1 47.79 -15.66 -24.02
N TRP A 2 48.05 -16.37 -22.92
CA TRP A 2 48.55 -15.95 -21.60
C TRP A 2 47.67 -15.08 -20.66
N ILE A 3 47.20 -15.80 -19.64
CA ILE A 3 46.81 -15.39 -18.28
C ILE A 3 48.04 -14.82 -17.55
N LEU A 4 47.86 -13.82 -16.69
CA LEU A 4 48.73 -13.64 -15.53
C LEU A 4 47.91 -13.35 -14.27
N TRP A 5 48.05 -14.24 -13.30
CA TRP A 5 47.61 -14.15 -11.91
C TRP A 5 48.66 -13.37 -11.09
N TRP A 6 48.24 -12.73 -10.00
CA TRP A 6 49.10 -12.62 -8.81
C TRP A 6 48.30 -12.78 -7.52
N THR A 7 48.68 -13.80 -6.77
CA THR A 7 48.37 -14.10 -5.37
C THR A 7 49.35 -13.39 -4.44
N ILE A 8 48.89 -12.96 -3.26
CA ILE A 8 49.75 -12.90 -2.07
C ILE A 8 49.25 -13.95 -1.08
N SER A 9 50.11 -14.94 -0.88
CA SER A 9 50.07 -15.90 0.21
C SER A 9 50.80 -15.33 1.43
N LYS A 10 50.21 -15.47 2.62
CA LYS A 10 50.96 -15.62 3.88
C LYS A 10 50.31 -16.76 4.67
N GLN A 11 50.98 -17.92 4.65
CA GLN A 11 50.99 -18.95 5.72
C GLN A 11 52.46 -19.02 6.17
N HIS A 12 52.84 -19.19 7.44
CA HIS A 12 52.45 -20.13 8.50
C HIS A 12 52.84 -19.50 9.88
N GLN A 13 52.43 -19.94 11.08
CA GLN A 13 52.12 -21.30 11.57
C GLN A 13 51.43 -21.26 12.96
N ALA A 14 50.74 -22.38 13.30
CA ALA A 14 50.44 -22.96 14.64
C ALA A 14 49.52 -22.18 15.61
N TYR A 15 48.51 -22.72 16.30
CA TYR A 15 48.02 -24.08 16.60
C TYR A 15 46.57 -23.96 17.16
N GLY A 16 45.70 -24.97 17.00
CA GLY A 16 44.54 -25.19 17.90
C GLY A 16 43.11 -25.08 17.33
N GLU A 17 42.54 -26.23 16.96
CA GLU A 17 41.16 -26.70 17.23
C GLU A 17 39.88 -26.04 16.62
N THR A 18 39.31 -26.80 15.67
CA THR A 18 37.91 -27.28 15.60
C THR A 18 36.74 -26.31 15.37
N ARG A 19 36.24 -26.25 14.12
CA ARG A 19 34.81 -26.50 13.77
C ARG A 19 34.58 -26.51 12.25
N ARG A 20 34.08 -27.65 11.74
CA ARG A 20 33.65 -27.88 10.34
C ARG A 20 32.47 -26.97 9.98
N ARG A 21 32.53 -26.36 8.78
CA ARG A 21 31.38 -25.73 8.09
C ARG A 21 31.15 -26.50 6.80
N GLU A 22 30.07 -27.27 6.72
CA GLU A 22 29.68 -28.06 5.55
C GLU A 22 29.11 -27.18 4.43
N ARG A 23 29.44 -27.56 3.19
CA ARG A 23 29.02 -26.95 1.92
C ARG A 23 27.54 -27.28 1.65
N ARG A 24 26.72 -26.30 1.27
CA ARG A 24 25.39 -26.55 0.69
C ARG A 24 25.56 -27.07 -0.74
N VAL A 25 25.26 -28.34 -0.96
CA VAL A 25 25.12 -28.97 -2.28
C VAL A 25 23.66 -28.78 -2.73
N ALA A 26 23.44 -28.28 -3.94
CA ALA A 26 22.10 -28.21 -4.53
C ALA A 26 21.55 -29.62 -4.78
N HIS A 27 20.40 -29.94 -4.21
CA HIS A 27 19.69 -31.20 -4.45
C HIS A 27 18.91 -31.10 -5.77
N PHE A 28 19.27 -31.93 -6.75
CA PHE A 28 18.44 -32.20 -7.93
C PHE A 28 17.56 -33.42 -7.64
N GLN A 29 16.25 -33.30 -7.90
CA GLN A 29 15.29 -34.39 -7.76
C GLN A 29 14.76 -34.75 -9.15
N PHE A 30 15.02 -35.97 -9.61
CA PHE A 30 14.45 -36.50 -10.84
C PHE A 30 13.06 -37.08 -10.55
N VAL A 31 12.05 -36.67 -11.30
CA VAL A 31 10.70 -37.24 -11.26
C VAL A 31 10.50 -38.07 -12.51
N THR A 32 10.48 -39.39 -12.37
CA THR A 32 10.15 -40.32 -13.45
C THR A 32 8.64 -40.40 -13.63
N VAL A 33 8.15 -40.01 -14.81
CA VAL A 33 6.75 -40.20 -15.21
C VAL A 33 6.67 -41.51 -16.00
N GLN A 34 6.61 -42.64 -15.30
CA GLN A 34 6.12 -43.88 -15.89
C GLN A 34 4.76 -44.22 -15.27
N SER A 35 3.78 -44.30 -16.16
CA SER A 35 2.38 -44.57 -15.90
C SER A 35 2.16 -46.06 -15.63
N THR A 36 1.84 -46.41 -14.38
CA THR A 36 1.09 -47.63 -14.05
C THR A 36 -0.01 -47.30 -13.05
N PRO A 37 -1.23 -47.84 -13.22
CA PRO A 37 -2.38 -47.44 -12.42
C PRO A 37 -2.58 -48.41 -11.27
N ASP A 38 -1.99 -48.16 -10.10
CA ASP A 38 -2.70 -48.36 -8.83
C ASP A 38 -1.94 -47.79 -7.62
N LYS A 39 -2.71 -47.37 -6.61
CA LYS A 39 -2.35 -46.95 -5.25
C LYS A 39 -1.64 -45.60 -5.04
N THR A 40 -2.43 -44.66 -4.48
CA THR A 40 -2.03 -43.55 -3.58
C THR A 40 -0.65 -42.90 -3.82
N SER A 41 -0.47 -42.25 -4.98
CA SER A 41 0.78 -41.54 -5.31
C SER A 41 0.67 -40.03 -5.00
N ASP A 42 1.33 -39.62 -3.91
CA ASP A 42 1.76 -38.28 -3.48
C ASP A 42 1.16 -37.03 -4.19
N LYS A 43 0.15 -36.43 -3.53
CA LYS A 43 -0.47 -35.16 -3.95
C LYS A 43 0.54 -34.00 -3.96
N ALA A 44 1.60 -34.05 -3.14
CA ALA A 44 2.60 -32.99 -3.08
C ALA A 44 3.51 -33.02 -4.31
N ALA A 45 3.97 -34.20 -4.74
CA ALA A 45 4.75 -34.36 -5.97
C ALA A 45 3.96 -33.92 -7.23
N LYS A 46 2.65 -34.23 -7.31
CA LYS A 46 1.79 -33.76 -8.40
C LYS A 46 1.56 -32.25 -8.36
N ARG A 47 1.41 -31.64 -7.18
CA ARG A 47 1.34 -30.17 -7.02
C ARG A 47 2.65 -29.50 -7.43
N LEU A 48 3.79 -30.08 -7.06
CA LEU A 48 5.11 -29.54 -7.39
C LEU A 48 5.38 -29.62 -8.90
N ALA A 49 5.06 -30.75 -9.53
CA ALA A 49 5.17 -30.92 -10.98
C ALA A 49 4.23 -29.97 -11.75
N ARG A 50 2.99 -29.77 -11.27
CA ARG A 50 2.06 -28.78 -11.84
C ARG A 50 2.55 -27.34 -11.65
N SER A 51 3.09 -27.01 -10.48
CA SER A 51 3.67 -25.69 -10.20
C SER A 51 4.88 -25.42 -11.09
N HIS A 52 5.75 -26.41 -11.28
CA HIS A 52 6.92 -26.30 -12.17
C HIS A 52 6.49 -26.18 -13.65
N ALA A 53 5.51 -26.97 -14.09
CA ALA A 53 4.95 -26.88 -15.43
C ALA A 53 4.26 -25.53 -15.69
N VAL A 54 3.51 -25.00 -14.72
CA VAL A 54 2.88 -23.67 -14.80
C VAL A 54 3.95 -22.57 -14.79
N LYS A 55 4.99 -22.69 -13.98
CA LYS A 55 6.10 -21.73 -13.93
C LYS A 55 6.87 -21.70 -15.26
N GLN A 56 7.15 -22.87 -15.85
CA GLN A 56 7.76 -22.94 -17.18
C GLN A 56 6.82 -22.48 -18.29
N ALA A 57 5.52 -22.78 -18.23
CA ALA A 57 4.55 -22.29 -19.19
C ALA A 57 4.39 -20.76 -19.11
N LEU A 58 4.42 -20.18 -17.91
CA LEU A 58 4.42 -18.73 -17.70
C LEU A 58 5.73 -18.09 -18.16
N GLN A 59 6.87 -18.73 -17.93
CA GLN A 59 8.16 -18.26 -18.40
C GLN A 59 8.25 -18.31 -19.94
N LYS A 60 7.74 -19.39 -20.56
CA LYS A 60 7.66 -19.54 -22.01
C LYS A 60 6.61 -18.61 -22.62
N LYS A 61 5.50 -18.34 -21.94
CA LYS A 61 4.51 -17.29 -22.32
C LYS A 61 5.10 -15.88 -22.19
N ARG A 62 5.96 -15.63 -21.20
CA ARG A 62 6.70 -14.37 -21.06
C ARG A 62 7.76 -14.21 -22.15
N GLN A 63 8.50 -15.27 -22.48
CA GLN A 63 9.42 -15.29 -23.63
C GLN A 63 8.69 -15.11 -24.96
N LEU A 64 7.57 -15.81 -25.19
CA LEU A 64 6.75 -15.64 -26.39
C LEU A 64 6.10 -14.25 -26.47
N LYS A 65 5.73 -13.64 -25.34
CA LYS A 65 5.28 -12.23 -25.28
C LYS A 65 6.41 -11.22 -25.50
N GLN A 66 7.65 -11.55 -25.09
CA GLN A 66 8.84 -10.77 -25.42
C GLN A 66 9.21 -10.90 -26.91
N GLU A 67 9.06 -12.09 -27.49
CA GLU A 67 9.29 -12.36 -28.91
C GLU A 67 8.17 -11.79 -29.81
N SER A 68 6.92 -11.68 -29.31
CA SER A 68 5.79 -11.21 -30.13
C SER A 68 5.62 -9.68 -30.20
N MET A 69 6.36 -8.88 -29.39
CA MET A 69 6.33 -7.41 -29.40
C MET A 69 4.92 -6.77 -29.52
N GLN A 70 3.89 -7.42 -28.98
CA GLN A 70 2.52 -6.88 -28.95
C GLN A 70 2.22 -6.45 -27.52
N HIS A 71 2.08 -5.14 -27.32
CA HIS A 71 1.83 -4.40 -26.07
C HIS A 71 3.03 -3.85 -25.27
N PHE A 72 4.22 -3.79 -25.88
CA PHE A 72 5.21 -2.77 -25.50
C PHE A 72 5.56 -1.99 -26.77
N SER A 73 5.05 -0.78 -26.93
CA SER A 73 5.64 0.16 -27.88
C SER A 73 6.93 0.67 -27.27
N VAL A 74 8.03 -0.02 -27.53
CA VAL A 74 9.36 0.59 -27.43
C VAL A 74 9.38 1.65 -28.52
N ARG A 75 9.11 2.91 -28.16
CA ARG A 75 9.38 4.04 -29.05
C ARG A 75 10.88 4.06 -29.28
N THR A 76 11.31 3.76 -30.50
CA THR A 76 12.68 3.99 -30.93
C THR A 76 12.88 5.48 -31.20
N ILE A 77 14.11 5.99 -31.04
CA ILE A 77 14.51 7.39 -31.26
C ILE A 77 14.10 7.93 -32.66
N ASP A 78 13.84 7.05 -33.62
CA ASP A 78 13.33 7.43 -34.93
C ASP A 78 11.84 7.86 -34.93
N ASP A 79 11.02 7.41 -33.99
CA ASP A 79 9.61 7.81 -33.86
C ASP A 79 9.48 9.25 -33.31
N GLU A 80 10.43 9.71 -32.49
CA GLU A 80 10.45 11.09 -31.99
C GLU A 80 10.76 12.09 -33.12
N ARG A 81 11.63 11.72 -34.08
CA ARG A 81 11.97 12.57 -35.23
C ARG A 81 10.78 12.86 -36.15
N GLN A 82 9.78 11.97 -36.21
CA GLN A 82 8.56 12.20 -36.99
C GLN A 82 7.53 13.04 -36.22
N GLN A 83 7.44 12.91 -34.89
CA GLN A 83 6.54 13.70 -34.05
C GLN A 83 7.02 15.16 -33.85
N SER A 84 8.33 15.40 -33.75
CA SER A 84 8.87 16.76 -33.61
C SER A 84 8.62 17.65 -34.83
N ARG A 85 8.45 17.07 -36.03
CA ARG A 85 8.10 17.81 -37.25
C ARG A 85 6.63 18.25 -37.30
N SER A 86 5.72 17.58 -36.59
CA SER A 86 4.28 17.92 -36.62
C SER A 86 3.84 18.85 -35.48
N ILE A 87 4.59 18.90 -34.37
CA ILE A 87 4.23 19.70 -33.18
C ILE A 87 4.68 21.18 -33.30
N CYS A 88 5.58 21.52 -34.23
CA CYS A 88 6.10 22.88 -34.43
C CYS A 88 5.07 23.91 -35.01
N LYS A 89 3.76 23.62 -34.96
CA LYS A 89 2.69 24.52 -35.44
C LYS A 89 1.63 24.88 -34.39
N ARG A 90 1.90 24.75 -33.09
CA ARG A 90 1.02 25.32 -32.05
C ARG A 90 1.72 26.45 -31.29
N GLN A 91 1.23 27.66 -31.56
CA GLN A 91 1.57 28.93 -30.90
C GLN A 91 1.66 28.75 -29.38
N TRP A 92 2.84 29.06 -28.83
CA TRP A 92 3.02 29.37 -27.43
C TRP A 92 3.28 30.87 -27.29
N ASN A 93 2.45 31.51 -26.47
CA ASN A 93 2.55 32.92 -26.12
C ASN A 93 3.91 33.20 -25.45
N LYS A 94 4.66 34.15 -26.01
CA LYS A 94 5.92 34.65 -25.49
C LYS A 94 5.71 35.32 -24.12
N ARG A 95 6.04 34.62 -23.02
CA ARG A 95 6.64 35.27 -21.85
C ARG A 95 8.14 35.29 -22.09
N ILE A 96 8.69 36.50 -22.19
CA ILE A 96 10.12 36.74 -22.38
C ILE A 96 10.80 36.43 -21.03
N VAL A 97 11.40 35.25 -20.94
CA VAL A 97 12.36 34.87 -19.90
C VAL A 97 13.74 34.89 -20.58
N PRO A 98 14.79 35.45 -19.96
CA PRO A 98 16.12 35.45 -20.58
C PRO A 98 16.60 34.01 -20.75
N SER A 99 17.09 33.66 -21.93
CA SER A 99 17.67 32.35 -22.21
C SER A 99 18.80 32.03 -21.22
N PRO A 100 18.84 30.85 -20.57
CA PRO A 100 19.98 30.48 -19.75
C PRO A 100 21.24 30.40 -20.63
N ILE A 101 22.37 30.79 -20.05
CA ILE A 101 23.67 30.85 -20.73
C ILE A 101 24.06 29.41 -21.13
N SER A 102 23.78 29.02 -22.37
CA SER A 102 24.22 27.74 -22.91
C SER A 102 25.75 27.68 -22.84
N LEU A 103 26.31 26.55 -22.40
CA LEU A 103 27.75 26.28 -22.41
C LEU A 103 28.28 26.31 -23.85
N SER A 104 28.60 27.50 -24.36
CA SER A 104 29.32 27.64 -25.61
C SER A 104 30.79 27.29 -25.34
N ALA A 105 31.40 26.52 -26.24
CA ALA A 105 32.78 26.09 -26.06
C ALA A 105 33.79 27.25 -25.98
N ASN A 106 33.45 28.43 -26.55
CA ASN A 106 34.24 29.65 -26.41
C ASN A 106 34.26 30.19 -24.96
N LEU A 107 33.30 29.81 -24.13
CA LEU A 107 33.24 30.15 -22.71
C LEU A 107 34.06 29.17 -21.84
N LEU A 108 34.19 27.92 -22.29
CA LEU A 108 34.87 26.84 -21.56
C LEU A 108 36.38 26.82 -21.79
N ASP A 109 36.82 27.19 -22.99
CA ASP A 109 38.24 27.22 -23.36
C ASP A 109 38.58 28.37 -24.33
N PRO A 110 38.44 29.64 -23.90
CA PRO A 110 38.71 30.80 -24.75
C PRO A 110 40.17 30.87 -25.24
N PHE A 111 41.09 30.14 -24.61
CA PHE A 111 42.53 30.19 -24.88
C PHE A 111 43.12 28.88 -25.43
N GLN A 112 42.29 27.87 -25.74
CA GLN A 112 42.74 26.54 -26.19
C GLN A 112 43.75 25.87 -25.24
N SER A 113 43.52 25.98 -23.93
CA SER A 113 44.39 25.48 -22.87
C SER A 113 43.95 24.13 -22.28
N LEU A 114 42.82 23.58 -22.71
CA LEU A 114 42.37 22.28 -22.22
C LEU A 114 43.24 21.13 -22.74
N PRO A 115 43.47 20.07 -21.92
CA PRO A 115 44.31 18.93 -22.30
C PRO A 115 43.61 17.94 -23.26
N VAL A 116 42.53 18.35 -23.94
CA VAL A 116 41.81 17.57 -24.96
C VAL A 116 41.61 18.41 -26.21
N ASP A 117 41.29 17.77 -27.34
CA ASP A 117 40.98 18.49 -28.58
C ASP A 117 39.71 19.35 -28.43
N SER A 118 39.90 20.65 -28.25
CA SER A 118 38.82 21.63 -28.07
C SER A 118 37.86 21.67 -29.27
N LYS A 119 38.30 21.30 -30.48
CA LYS A 119 37.41 21.18 -31.65
C LYS A 119 36.53 19.93 -31.55
N ARG A 120 37.06 18.83 -31.04
CA ARG A 120 36.25 17.61 -30.83
C ARG A 120 35.24 17.82 -29.71
N LEU A 121 35.63 18.46 -28.60
CA LEU A 121 34.72 18.87 -27.54
C LEU A 121 33.60 19.77 -28.08
N GLN A 122 33.92 20.72 -28.97
CA GLN A 122 32.92 21.56 -29.66
C GLN A 122 31.91 20.74 -30.47
N VAL A 123 32.39 19.79 -31.27
CA VAL A 123 31.52 18.92 -32.08
C VAL A 123 30.58 18.13 -31.17
N LEU A 124 31.10 17.55 -30.10
CA LEU A 124 30.31 16.77 -29.15
C LEU A 124 29.32 17.64 -28.37
N LEU A 125 29.72 18.82 -27.92
CA LEU A 125 28.83 19.80 -27.31
C LEU A 125 27.87 20.44 -28.31
N ASN A 126 27.93 20.13 -29.60
CA ASN A 126 26.90 20.53 -30.58
C ASN A 126 25.95 19.38 -30.94
N ASP A 127 26.26 18.15 -30.52
CA ASP A 127 25.38 17.00 -30.69
C ASP A 127 24.33 16.96 -29.58
N PHE A 128 23.06 16.95 -29.97
CA PHE A 128 21.93 17.01 -29.04
C PHE A 128 21.91 15.83 -28.06
N ASN A 129 22.17 14.61 -28.54
CA ASN A 129 22.15 13.42 -27.68
C ASN A 129 23.35 13.42 -26.73
N ALA A 130 24.52 13.83 -27.22
CA ALA A 130 25.72 13.94 -26.41
C ALA A 130 25.52 14.93 -25.27
N ARG A 131 24.88 16.09 -25.48
CA ARG A 131 24.60 17.07 -24.39
C ARG A 131 23.79 16.49 -23.23
N GLN A 132 22.91 15.54 -23.53
CA GLN A 132 22.05 14.86 -22.55
C GLN A 132 22.78 13.69 -21.86
N ALA A 133 23.93 13.25 -22.39
CA ALA A 133 24.68 12.10 -21.86
C ALA A 133 25.12 12.21 -20.38
N PRO A 134 25.48 13.39 -19.86
CA PRO A 134 25.86 13.55 -18.47
C PRO A 134 24.68 13.53 -17.49
N GLU A 135 23.43 13.56 -17.97
CA GLU A 135 22.28 13.42 -17.08
C GLU A 135 22.24 12.02 -16.45
N PRO A 136 21.95 11.90 -15.15
CA PRO A 136 21.42 12.92 -14.25
C PRO A 136 22.50 13.63 -13.40
N VAL A 137 23.78 13.44 -13.71
CA VAL A 137 24.92 13.95 -12.91
C VAL A 137 25.03 15.46 -13.02
N PHE A 138 24.77 16.02 -14.21
CA PHE A 138 24.61 17.44 -14.47
C PHE A 138 23.97 17.66 -15.85
N SER A 139 23.36 18.82 -16.05
CA SER A 139 22.85 19.24 -17.36
C SER A 139 23.72 20.34 -17.97
N VAL A 140 23.76 20.34 -19.31
CA VAL A 140 24.45 21.34 -20.14
C VAL A 140 23.47 22.43 -20.61
N GLU A 141 22.16 22.19 -20.52
CA GLU A 141 21.10 23.08 -21.04
C GLU A 141 20.13 23.60 -19.95
N ASP A 142 19.85 22.81 -18.91
CA ASP A 142 18.85 23.14 -17.88
C ASP A 142 19.43 23.71 -16.56
N ASP A 143 18.59 24.43 -15.81
CA ASP A 143 18.91 24.93 -14.46
C ASP A 143 19.05 23.79 -13.41
N PHE A 144 18.42 22.64 -13.65
CA PHE A 144 18.47 21.50 -12.74
C PHE A 144 19.85 20.81 -12.83
N GLN A 145 20.72 21.13 -11.86
CA GLN A 145 22.11 20.68 -11.81
C GLN A 145 22.96 21.19 -12.99
N ASN A 146 22.90 22.49 -13.27
CA ASN A 146 23.82 23.16 -14.19
C ASN A 146 25.27 22.77 -13.89
N PHE A 147 26.04 22.40 -14.92
CA PHE A 147 27.46 22.04 -14.83
C PHE A 147 28.29 22.96 -13.91
N GLN A 148 28.12 24.28 -14.00
CA GLN A 148 28.86 25.26 -13.18
C GLN A 148 28.49 25.19 -11.69
N SER A 149 27.25 24.74 -11.39
CA SER A 149 26.78 24.52 -10.02
C SER A 149 27.31 23.22 -9.42
N VAL A 150 27.64 22.22 -10.26
CA VAL A 150 28.18 20.92 -9.84
C VAL A 150 29.72 20.95 -9.80
N PHE A 151 30.38 21.69 -10.69
CA PHE A 151 31.84 21.79 -10.78
C PHE A 151 32.30 23.25 -10.84
N ARG A 152 32.64 23.80 -9.67
CA ARG A 152 33.11 25.20 -9.54
C ARG A 152 34.39 25.50 -10.34
N SER A 153 35.25 24.50 -10.51
CA SER A 153 36.51 24.60 -11.27
C SER A 153 36.33 24.39 -12.78
N GLY A 154 35.12 24.11 -13.24
CA GLY A 154 34.84 23.80 -14.64
C GLY A 154 35.60 22.58 -15.16
N LEU A 155 35.98 22.62 -16.45
CA LEU A 155 36.65 21.54 -17.17
C LEU A 155 38.19 21.54 -17.05
N VAL A 156 38.76 22.34 -16.15
CA VAL A 156 40.23 22.41 -15.97
C VAL A 156 40.81 21.08 -15.48
N ASP A 157 39.97 20.28 -14.84
CA ASP A 157 40.32 19.02 -14.24
C ASP A 157 40.50 17.88 -15.27
N PRO A 158 41.70 17.30 -15.45
CA PRO A 158 41.92 16.29 -16.49
C PRO A 158 41.12 15.00 -16.29
N ALA A 159 40.84 14.60 -15.05
CA ALA A 159 40.03 13.40 -14.79
C ALA A 159 38.57 13.64 -15.20
N LEU A 160 38.00 14.77 -14.76
CA LEU A 160 36.63 15.16 -15.10
C LEU A 160 36.47 15.40 -16.59
N LEU A 161 37.39 16.15 -17.22
CA LEU A 161 37.33 16.46 -18.64
C LEU A 161 37.35 15.20 -19.51
N ASN A 162 38.23 14.24 -19.20
CA ASN A 162 38.23 12.96 -19.93
C ASN A 162 36.96 12.14 -19.67
N ALA A 163 36.40 12.17 -18.46
CA ALA A 163 35.13 11.50 -18.17
C ALA A 163 33.94 12.16 -18.89
N VAL A 164 33.96 13.49 -19.03
CA VAL A 164 32.97 14.26 -19.83
C VAL A 164 33.10 13.86 -21.30
N MET A 165 34.32 13.92 -21.86
CA MET A 165 34.59 13.52 -23.23
C MET A 165 34.15 12.07 -23.50
N LEU A 166 34.40 11.16 -22.57
CA LEU A 166 33.91 9.78 -22.64
C LEU A 166 32.38 9.74 -22.71
N SER A 167 31.68 10.39 -21.78
CA SER A 167 30.21 10.37 -21.73
C SER A 167 29.60 10.93 -23.03
N LEU A 168 30.13 12.07 -23.49
CA LEU A 168 29.69 12.71 -24.72
C LEU A 168 29.98 11.85 -25.97
N ALA A 169 31.21 11.35 -26.12
CA ALA A 169 31.62 10.56 -27.27
C ALA A 169 30.88 9.22 -27.35
N PHE A 170 30.64 8.59 -26.19
CA PHE A 170 29.86 7.35 -26.08
C PHE A 170 28.44 7.53 -26.62
N THR A 171 27.77 8.61 -26.22
CA THR A 171 26.40 8.87 -26.65
C THR A 171 26.32 9.38 -28.09
N ALA A 172 27.26 10.22 -28.53
CA ALA A 172 27.39 10.62 -29.93
C ALA A 172 27.61 9.41 -30.85
N ASN A 173 28.23 8.34 -30.34
CA ASN A 173 28.39 7.06 -31.02
C ASN A 173 27.27 6.05 -30.71
N SER A 174 26.07 6.54 -30.41
CA SER A 174 24.86 5.72 -30.17
C SER A 174 25.02 4.66 -29.07
N GLY A 175 25.84 4.93 -28.05
CA GLY A 175 26.07 4.02 -26.94
C GLY A 175 27.01 2.86 -27.27
N VAL A 176 27.78 2.94 -28.35
CA VAL A 176 28.79 1.93 -28.72
C VAL A 176 30.17 2.41 -28.30
N ILE A 177 30.91 1.61 -27.52
CA ILE A 177 32.31 1.91 -27.20
C ILE A 177 33.15 1.77 -28.46
N ASN A 178 33.84 2.85 -28.84
CA ASN A 178 34.85 2.87 -29.89
C ASN A 178 36.25 3.16 -29.33
N LYS A 179 37.26 3.23 -30.20
CA LYS A 179 38.64 3.53 -29.81
C LYS A 179 38.77 4.86 -29.05
N GLU A 180 38.04 5.87 -29.47
CA GLU A 180 38.02 7.20 -28.83
C GLU A 180 37.50 7.11 -27.38
N CYS A 181 36.38 6.40 -27.16
CA CYS A 181 35.84 6.15 -25.82
C CYS A 181 36.85 5.42 -24.92
N LEU A 182 37.53 4.39 -25.45
CA LEU A 182 38.53 3.64 -24.66
C LEU A 182 39.72 4.52 -24.24
N VAL A 183 40.15 5.46 -25.09
CA VAL A 183 41.21 6.43 -24.76
C VAL A 183 40.77 7.32 -23.62
N TYR A 184 39.60 7.97 -23.74
CA TYR A 184 39.09 8.86 -22.70
C TYR A 184 38.82 8.13 -21.38
N ARG A 185 38.29 6.91 -21.43
CA ARG A 185 38.12 6.05 -20.25
C ARG A 185 39.46 5.73 -19.57
N GLY A 186 40.47 5.35 -20.36
CA GLY A 186 41.80 5.05 -19.84
C GLY A 186 42.44 6.26 -19.16
N GLN A 187 42.38 7.43 -19.80
CA GLN A 187 42.92 8.69 -19.28
C GLN A 187 42.21 9.16 -18.01
N ALA A 188 40.87 9.07 -17.98
CA ALA A 188 40.10 9.41 -16.78
C ALA A 188 40.50 8.52 -15.58
N ILE A 189 40.55 7.20 -15.78
CA ILE A 189 40.94 6.24 -14.73
C ILE A 189 42.38 6.48 -14.27
N GLN A 190 43.30 6.76 -15.20
CA GLN A 190 44.69 7.05 -14.88
C GLN A 190 44.79 8.29 -13.97
N HIS A 191 44.16 9.40 -14.34
CA HIS A 191 44.20 10.63 -13.54
C HIS A 191 43.50 10.49 -12.19
N ILE A 192 42.40 9.73 -12.12
CA ILE A 192 41.75 9.39 -10.84
C ILE A 192 42.74 8.62 -9.94
N ARG A 193 43.43 7.61 -10.48
CA ARG A 193 44.41 6.82 -9.72
C ARG A 193 45.59 7.66 -9.23
N GLU A 194 46.15 8.51 -10.10
CA GLU A 194 47.25 9.41 -9.76
C GLU A 194 46.87 10.29 -8.56
N ARG A 195 45.65 10.81 -8.53
CA ARG A 195 45.16 11.67 -7.45
C ARG A 195 44.91 10.95 -6.15
N ILE A 196 44.29 9.77 -6.21
CA ILE A 196 44.01 8.97 -5.01
C ILE A 196 45.33 8.53 -4.33
N ASN A 197 46.42 8.39 -5.09
CA ASN A 197 47.73 8.01 -4.57
C ASN A 197 48.55 9.18 -3.97
N VAL A 198 48.15 10.45 -4.15
CA VAL A 198 48.86 11.59 -3.57
C VAL A 198 48.42 11.81 -2.13
N THR A 199 49.33 11.49 -1.20
CA THR A 199 49.10 11.17 0.22
C THR A 199 48.65 12.33 1.14
N ASN A 200 47.99 13.39 0.66
CA ASN A 200 47.68 14.49 1.60
C ASN A 200 46.47 15.42 1.45
N LYS A 201 45.58 15.39 0.43
CA LYS A 201 44.42 16.32 0.47
C LYS A 201 43.18 15.81 -0.26
N VAL A 202 42.05 15.92 0.44
CA VAL A 202 40.69 16.25 -0.03
C VAL A 202 40.35 15.76 -1.44
N VAL A 203 39.50 14.74 -1.51
CA VAL A 203 38.88 14.30 -2.77
C VAL A 203 38.10 15.47 -3.35
N SER A 204 38.51 15.96 -4.53
CA SER A 204 37.84 17.08 -5.19
C SER A 204 36.49 16.66 -5.76
N GLU A 205 35.57 17.63 -5.87
CA GLU A 205 34.27 17.46 -6.54
C GLU A 205 34.45 16.92 -7.96
N SER A 206 35.48 17.38 -8.67
CA SER A 206 35.83 16.92 -10.01
C SER A 206 36.25 15.45 -10.05
N THR A 207 36.90 14.94 -9.01
CA THR A 207 37.28 13.51 -8.92
C THR A 207 36.04 12.64 -8.69
N ILE A 208 35.13 13.06 -7.80
CA ILE A 208 33.84 12.38 -7.61
C ILE A 208 33.02 12.43 -8.89
N GLY A 209 32.90 13.59 -9.54
CA GLY A 209 32.18 13.75 -10.80
C GLY A 209 32.73 12.86 -11.93
N ALA A 210 34.05 12.73 -12.03
CA ALA A 210 34.67 11.83 -12.99
C ALA A 210 34.27 10.36 -12.74
N ILE A 211 34.23 9.93 -11.49
CA ILE A 211 33.77 8.58 -11.11
C ILE A 211 32.28 8.42 -11.44
N LEU A 212 31.43 9.40 -11.13
CA LEU A 212 29.99 9.33 -11.42
C LEU A 212 29.70 9.25 -12.92
N LEU A 213 30.45 9.98 -13.76
CA LEU A 213 30.34 9.90 -15.22
C LEU A 213 30.79 8.53 -15.76
N LEU A 214 31.85 7.94 -15.19
CA LEU A 214 32.24 6.57 -15.49
C LEU A 214 31.12 5.59 -15.12
N VAL A 215 30.51 5.74 -13.93
CA VAL A 215 29.34 4.94 -13.52
C VAL A 215 28.21 5.09 -14.55
N GLY A 216 27.91 6.31 -15.00
CA GLY A 216 26.86 6.55 -16.00
C GLY A 216 27.07 5.77 -17.31
N VAL A 217 28.31 5.71 -17.80
CA VAL A 217 28.67 4.94 -18.99
C VAL A 217 28.57 3.43 -18.70
N GLU A 218 29.11 2.95 -17.58
CA GLU A 218 29.04 1.53 -17.18
C GLU A 218 27.59 1.06 -16.98
N THR A 219 26.72 1.92 -16.45
CA THR A 219 25.28 1.68 -16.29
C THR A 219 24.61 1.53 -17.66
N ARG A 220 24.90 2.43 -18.62
CA ARG A 220 24.36 2.31 -19.99
C ARG A 220 24.89 1.09 -20.75
N LEU A 221 26.06 0.58 -20.37
CA LEU A 221 26.63 -0.66 -20.88
C LEU A 221 26.07 -1.93 -20.22
N GLY A 222 25.24 -1.81 -19.18
CA GLY A 222 24.69 -2.98 -18.47
C GLY A 222 25.68 -3.67 -17.53
N THR A 223 26.76 -3.00 -17.12
CA THR A 223 27.87 -3.63 -16.38
C THR A 223 27.75 -3.46 -14.86
N THR A 224 26.82 -4.20 -14.24
CA THR A 224 26.51 -4.07 -12.79
C THR A 224 27.73 -4.21 -11.87
N SER A 225 28.70 -5.07 -12.20
CA SER A 225 29.90 -5.27 -11.38
C SER A 225 30.83 -4.05 -11.39
N GLN A 226 30.97 -3.37 -12.52
CA GLN A 226 31.76 -2.14 -12.64
C GLN A 226 31.06 -0.98 -11.94
N VAL A 227 29.75 -0.86 -12.13
CA VAL A 227 28.90 0.09 -11.40
C VAL A 227 29.07 -0.09 -9.89
N GLN A 228 28.96 -1.31 -9.38
CA GLN A 228 29.11 -1.59 -7.94
C GLN A 228 30.52 -1.25 -7.42
N LEU A 229 31.56 -1.48 -8.23
CA LEU A 229 32.93 -1.14 -7.88
C LEU A 229 33.12 0.38 -7.79
N HIS A 230 32.68 1.12 -8.81
CA HIS A 230 32.81 2.58 -8.84
C HIS A 230 31.95 3.26 -7.77
N MET A 231 30.71 2.82 -7.57
CA MET A 231 29.86 3.30 -6.47
C MET A 231 30.43 2.91 -5.10
N GLY A 232 30.98 1.70 -4.95
CA GLY A 232 31.71 1.31 -3.75
C GLY A 232 32.92 2.21 -3.45
N ALA A 233 33.62 2.67 -4.49
CA ALA A 233 34.66 3.68 -4.33
C ALA A 233 34.10 5.02 -3.84
N ILE A 234 32.98 5.50 -4.38
CA ILE A 234 32.29 6.69 -3.84
C ILE A 234 31.92 6.52 -2.37
N GLN A 235 31.33 5.39 -1.98
CA GLN A 235 31.01 5.10 -0.58
C GLN A 235 32.24 5.15 0.32
N TYR A 236 33.35 4.56 -0.14
CA TYR A 236 34.61 4.61 0.58
C TYR A 236 35.11 6.05 0.74
N LEU A 237 35.04 6.88 -0.30
CA LEU A 237 35.46 8.29 -0.25
C LEU A 237 34.57 9.12 0.68
N LEU A 238 33.26 8.84 0.74
CA LEU A 238 32.33 9.47 1.67
C LEU A 238 32.63 9.08 3.13
N ASN A 239 32.96 7.81 3.39
CA ASN A 239 33.21 7.30 4.74
C ASN A 239 34.61 7.61 5.28
N ALA A 240 35.64 7.56 4.43
CA ALA A 240 37.03 7.71 4.83
C ALA A 240 37.44 9.18 5.06
N CYS A 241 36.56 10.14 4.77
CA CYS A 241 36.86 11.57 4.81
C CYS A 241 35.67 12.39 5.37
N GLU A 242 35.41 12.31 6.67
CA GLU A 242 34.43 13.20 7.36
C GLU A 242 34.56 14.70 7.01
N PRO A 243 35.76 15.31 6.86
CA PRO A 243 35.88 16.71 6.43
C PRO A 243 35.58 16.96 4.93
N VAL A 244 35.44 15.91 4.10
CA VAL A 244 35.09 16.02 2.67
C VAL A 244 33.58 16.16 2.49
N VAL A 245 32.76 15.43 3.25
CA VAL A 245 31.28 15.52 3.17
C VAL A 245 30.77 16.95 3.47
N VAL A 246 31.46 17.67 4.37
CA VAL A 246 31.17 19.07 4.72
C VAL A 246 31.51 20.06 3.59
N ASN A 247 32.43 19.70 2.68
CA ASN A 247 32.90 20.57 1.59
C ASN A 247 32.28 20.27 0.22
N LEU A 248 31.47 19.22 0.09
CA LEU A 248 30.76 18.91 -1.15
C LEU A 248 29.66 19.94 -1.42
N THR A 249 29.63 20.50 -2.64
CA THR A 249 28.50 21.29 -3.11
C THR A 249 27.19 20.51 -3.08
N GLN A 250 26.07 21.24 -3.00
CA GLN A 250 24.74 20.64 -3.19
C GLN A 250 24.61 19.94 -4.55
N GLY A 251 25.27 20.47 -5.59
CA GLY A 251 25.31 19.88 -6.92
C GLY A 251 25.88 18.46 -6.92
N ILE A 252 27.06 18.27 -6.33
CA ILE A 252 27.70 16.94 -6.32
C ILE A 252 26.96 15.95 -5.40
N LYS A 253 26.39 16.41 -4.28
CA LYS A 253 25.53 15.57 -3.41
C LYS A 253 24.31 15.03 -4.16
N ARG A 254 23.62 15.90 -4.92
CA ARG A 254 22.51 15.51 -5.81
C ARG A 254 22.98 14.52 -6.88
N ALA A 255 24.12 14.80 -7.52
CA ALA A 255 24.67 13.94 -8.57
C ALA A 255 24.97 12.51 -8.07
N ILE A 256 25.51 12.36 -6.84
CA ILE A 256 25.75 11.06 -6.21
C ILE A 256 24.42 10.30 -6.05
N PHE A 257 23.40 10.95 -5.47
CA PHE A 257 22.09 10.33 -5.26
C PHE A 257 21.44 9.87 -6.57
N TRP A 258 21.41 10.76 -7.57
CA TRP A 258 20.75 10.46 -8.83
C TRP A 258 21.47 9.39 -9.63
N GLN A 259 22.81 9.39 -9.62
CA GLN A 259 23.58 8.35 -10.28
C GLN A 259 23.40 6.98 -9.57
N ASP A 260 23.34 6.95 -8.24
CA ASP A 260 23.07 5.73 -7.46
C ASP A 260 21.67 5.17 -7.75
N LEU A 261 20.65 6.05 -7.74
CA LEU A 261 19.27 5.70 -8.06
C LEU A 261 19.15 5.17 -9.49
N ASN A 262 19.67 5.90 -10.49
CA ASN A 262 19.58 5.47 -11.89
C ASN A 262 20.32 4.17 -12.15
N SER A 263 21.48 3.97 -11.53
CA SER A 263 22.23 2.72 -11.68
C SER A 263 21.49 1.53 -11.07
N SER A 264 20.84 1.73 -9.92
CA SER A 264 19.99 0.70 -9.31
C SER A 264 18.79 0.35 -10.19
N ILE A 265 18.16 1.33 -10.83
CA ILE A 265 17.00 1.12 -11.70
C ILE A 265 17.42 0.41 -12.99
N MET A 266 18.49 0.89 -13.65
CA MET A 266 18.88 0.41 -14.98
C MET A 266 19.59 -0.95 -14.95
N VAL A 267 20.44 -1.20 -13.95
CA VAL A 267 21.31 -2.39 -13.91
C VAL A 267 21.23 -3.19 -12.61
N GLY A 268 20.31 -2.84 -11.71
CA GLY A 268 20.09 -3.57 -10.45
C GLY A 268 21.24 -3.48 -9.46
N SER A 269 22.06 -2.41 -9.52
CA SER A 269 23.14 -2.21 -8.54
C SER A 269 22.59 -1.95 -7.14
N LYS A 270 23.31 -2.38 -6.11
CA LYS A 270 22.92 -2.12 -4.72
C LYS A 270 23.15 -0.64 -4.40
N ARG A 271 22.08 0.03 -3.95
CA ARG A 271 22.08 1.42 -3.47
C ARG A 271 23.05 1.62 -2.30
N ILE A 272 23.73 2.76 -2.31
CA ILE A 272 24.68 3.17 -1.29
C ILE A 272 24.26 4.47 -0.57
N VAL A 273 23.39 5.27 -1.18
CA VAL A 273 22.81 6.48 -0.58
C VAL A 273 21.29 6.51 -0.77
N ASP A 274 20.59 7.19 0.13
CA ASP A 274 19.15 7.42 0.09
C ASP A 274 18.81 8.91 0.32
N HIS A 275 17.51 9.23 0.38
CA HIS A 275 17.02 10.59 0.59
C HIS A 275 17.36 11.17 1.97
N THR A 276 17.78 10.33 2.94
CA THR A 276 18.18 10.78 4.28
C THR A 276 19.68 11.05 4.41
N THR A 277 20.46 10.57 3.43
CA THR A 277 21.94 10.57 3.47
C THR A 277 22.54 11.98 3.43
N PHE A 278 21.95 12.90 2.67
CA PHE A 278 22.39 14.29 2.58
C PHE A 278 21.26 15.22 3.04
N THR A 279 21.56 16.21 3.88
CA THR A 279 20.55 17.14 4.43
C THR A 279 19.83 17.93 3.33
N GLU A 280 20.49 18.21 2.22
CA GLU A 280 19.90 18.93 1.09
C GLU A 280 19.01 18.04 0.20
N LEU A 281 19.03 16.72 0.44
CA LEU A 281 18.14 15.74 -0.17
C LEU A 281 17.08 15.24 0.79
N GLN A 282 17.17 15.63 2.07
CA GLN A 282 16.16 15.29 3.06
C GLN A 282 14.83 15.89 2.62
N TRP A 283 14.01 15.02 2.08
CA TRP A 283 12.63 15.33 1.81
C TRP A 283 11.80 14.81 3.00
N GLN A 284 11.09 15.73 3.63
CA GLN A 284 10.07 15.44 4.63
C GLN A 284 8.80 16.18 4.20
N ARG A 285 7.63 15.63 4.55
CA ARG A 285 6.37 16.35 4.36
C ARG A 285 6.45 17.67 5.13
N ASP A 286 6.11 18.78 4.45
CA ASP A 286 6.04 20.09 5.07
C ASP A 286 5.06 20.03 6.24
N THR A 287 5.51 20.35 7.45
CA THR A 287 4.69 20.27 8.66
C THR A 287 3.61 21.34 8.74
N ILE A 288 3.72 22.40 7.93
CA ILE A 288 2.80 23.54 7.85
C ILE A 288 1.80 23.35 6.69
N ALA A 289 2.23 22.75 5.59
CA ALA A 289 1.40 22.43 4.42
C ALA A 289 1.61 20.99 3.94
N PRO A 290 1.15 19.98 4.72
CA PRO A 290 1.37 18.57 4.40
C PRO A 290 0.74 18.12 3.08
N ASP A 291 -0.21 18.90 2.56
CA ASP A 291 -0.93 18.68 1.29
C ASP A 291 -0.22 19.28 0.07
N PHE A 292 0.80 20.13 0.30
CA PHE A 292 1.56 20.74 -0.79
C PHE A 292 2.73 19.83 -1.18
N PHE A 293 2.45 18.92 -2.12
CA PHE A 293 3.44 17.99 -2.64
C PHE A 293 4.19 18.60 -3.83
N GLU A 294 5.37 19.18 -3.58
CA GLU A 294 6.34 19.41 -4.65
C GLU A 294 7.30 18.23 -4.73
N LEU A 295 7.17 17.45 -5.81
CA LEU A 295 8.23 16.53 -6.22
C LEU A 295 9.54 17.31 -6.33
N PRO A 296 10.70 16.73 -5.95
CA PRO A 296 11.98 17.37 -6.25
C PRO A 296 12.09 17.64 -7.76
N PRO A 297 12.75 18.72 -8.23
CA PRO A 297 12.61 19.16 -9.62
C PRO A 297 12.95 18.10 -10.70
N GLY A 298 13.84 17.15 -10.40
CA GLY A 298 14.13 16.02 -11.29
C GLY A 298 13.01 14.98 -11.39
N PHE A 299 12.23 14.81 -10.33
CA PHE A 299 11.03 13.98 -10.31
C PHE A 299 9.83 14.71 -10.94
N GLN A 300 9.74 16.04 -10.85
CA GLN A 300 8.62 16.83 -11.43
C GLN A 300 8.45 16.57 -12.94
N LEU A 301 9.55 16.60 -13.70
CA LEU A 301 9.56 16.34 -15.14
C LEU A 301 9.13 14.91 -15.51
N ARG A 302 9.25 13.98 -14.54
CA ARG A 302 8.92 12.56 -14.69
C ARG A 302 7.73 12.15 -13.82
N SER A 303 6.98 13.10 -13.27
CA SER A 303 5.83 12.88 -12.40
C SER A 303 4.82 11.90 -13.00
N HIS A 304 4.60 12.01 -14.31
CA HIS A 304 3.75 11.12 -15.10
C HIS A 304 4.19 9.63 -15.12
N LEU A 305 5.43 9.31 -14.72
CA LEU A 305 5.94 7.94 -14.61
C LEU A 305 5.68 7.32 -13.23
N PHE A 306 5.44 8.13 -12.20
CA PHE A 306 5.09 7.66 -10.86
C PHE A 306 3.58 7.48 -10.79
N ASN A 307 3.11 6.34 -11.29
CA ASN A 307 1.73 5.90 -11.12
C ASN A 307 1.45 5.56 -9.63
N GLN A 308 0.20 5.25 -9.29
CA GLN A 308 -0.18 4.94 -7.91
C GLN A 308 0.58 3.76 -7.28
N GLU A 309 1.25 2.91 -8.08
CA GLU A 309 2.09 1.81 -7.56
C GLU A 309 3.34 2.34 -6.82
N PHE A 310 3.68 3.62 -6.98
CA PHE A 310 4.76 4.30 -6.25
C PHE A 310 4.27 5.15 -5.07
N LEU A 311 2.96 5.19 -4.81
CA LEU A 311 2.36 5.94 -3.71
C LEU A 311 2.01 4.97 -2.57
N ASP A 312 2.54 5.24 -1.38
CA ASP A 312 2.14 4.53 -0.17
C ASP A 312 0.67 4.85 0.14
N ILE A 313 -0.18 3.83 0.19
CA ILE A 313 -1.57 3.97 0.67
C ILE A 313 -1.57 3.98 2.20
N SER A 314 -2.22 4.98 2.77
CA SER A 314 -2.36 5.16 4.21
C SER A 314 -3.81 4.94 4.67
N VAL A 315 -3.99 4.07 5.67
CA VAL A 315 -5.29 3.70 6.23
C VAL A 315 -5.32 4.04 7.70
N PHE A 316 -6.30 4.83 8.12
CA PHE A 316 -6.66 5.01 9.52
C PHE A 316 -7.82 4.08 9.89
N ILE A 317 -7.63 3.22 10.88
CA ILE A 317 -8.67 2.30 11.35
C ILE A 317 -8.97 2.49 12.83
N THR A 318 -10.26 2.55 13.16
CA THR A 318 -10.72 2.49 14.55
C THR A 318 -11.30 1.11 14.85
N GLY A 319 -11.16 0.65 16.08
CA GLY A 319 -11.84 -0.57 16.56
C GLY A 319 -11.11 -1.88 16.30
N THR A 320 -9.81 -1.86 15.99
CA THR A 320 -8.98 -3.06 15.74
C THR A 320 -8.91 -4.04 16.92
N THR A 321 -9.21 -3.59 18.15
CA THR A 321 -9.32 -4.49 19.32
C THR A 321 -10.73 -5.05 19.52
N GLY A 322 -11.70 -4.61 18.72
CA GLY A 322 -13.08 -5.11 18.71
C GLY A 322 -13.30 -6.26 17.73
N PHE A 323 -14.52 -6.79 17.71
CA PHE A 323 -14.89 -7.97 16.91
C PHE A 323 -14.85 -7.69 15.40
N ILE A 324 -15.61 -6.68 14.94
CA ILE A 324 -15.68 -6.31 13.51
C ILE A 324 -14.35 -5.72 13.07
N GLY A 325 -13.88 -4.66 13.74
CA GLY A 325 -12.64 -3.97 13.37
C GLY A 325 -11.41 -4.85 13.44
N GLY A 326 -11.35 -5.78 14.39
CA GLY A 326 -10.25 -6.73 14.50
C GLY A 326 -10.19 -7.71 13.33
N ASP A 327 -11.33 -8.30 12.94
CA ASP A 327 -11.39 -9.20 11.79
C ASP A 327 -11.20 -8.45 10.46
N ALA A 328 -11.77 -7.25 10.33
CA ALA A 328 -11.59 -6.38 9.17
C ALA A 328 -10.11 -5.99 9.00
N PHE A 329 -9.44 -5.62 10.08
CA PHE A 329 -8.00 -5.32 10.06
C PHE A 329 -7.17 -6.54 9.68
N TYR A 330 -7.47 -7.71 10.24
CA TYR A 330 -6.81 -8.97 9.87
C TYR A 330 -6.92 -9.23 8.36
N ALA A 331 -8.13 -9.11 7.80
CA ALA A 331 -8.36 -9.34 6.37
C ALA A 331 -7.64 -8.30 5.50
N LEU A 332 -7.71 -7.03 5.89
CA LEU A 332 -7.11 -5.92 5.17
C LEU A 332 -5.59 -6.00 5.14
N HIS A 333 -4.95 -6.16 6.30
CA HIS A 333 -3.49 -6.30 6.40
C HIS A 333 -2.98 -7.55 5.69
N ARG A 334 -3.78 -8.63 5.63
CA ARG A 334 -3.41 -9.82 4.87
C ARG A 334 -3.47 -9.60 3.36
N ALA A 335 -4.44 -8.82 2.89
CA ALA A 335 -4.58 -8.50 1.47
C ALA A 335 -3.52 -7.49 1.01
N HIS A 336 -3.24 -6.47 1.85
CA HIS A 336 -2.37 -5.34 1.53
C HIS A 336 -1.34 -5.07 2.63
N PRO A 337 -0.40 -6.01 2.89
CA PRO A 337 0.63 -5.82 3.92
C PRO A 337 1.61 -4.68 3.60
N ASP A 338 1.59 -4.17 2.37
CA ASP A 338 2.38 -3.06 1.85
C ASP A 338 1.81 -1.67 2.23
N TRP A 339 0.54 -1.59 2.65
CA TRP A 339 -0.08 -0.33 3.06
C TRP A 339 0.38 0.12 4.46
N LYS A 340 0.26 1.43 4.72
CA LYS A 340 0.57 2.03 6.02
C LYS A 340 -0.68 2.11 6.88
N TYR A 341 -0.66 1.47 8.04
CA TYR A 341 -1.81 1.44 8.95
C TYR A 341 -1.56 2.31 10.18
N THR A 342 -2.50 3.21 10.46
CA THR A 342 -2.63 3.94 11.72
C THR A 342 -3.83 3.39 12.48
N ILE A 343 -3.64 2.98 13.73
CA ILE A 343 -4.66 2.29 14.53
C ILE A 343 -5.00 3.13 15.76
N LEU A 344 -6.29 3.45 15.93
CA LEU A 344 -6.77 4.09 17.15
C LEU A 344 -6.82 3.08 18.30
N VAL A 345 -6.09 3.36 19.38
CA VAL A 345 -6.11 2.55 20.61
C VAL A 345 -6.22 3.44 21.84
N ARG A 346 -7.01 3.00 22.83
CA ARG A 346 -7.29 3.76 24.06
C ARG A 346 -6.08 3.96 24.97
N SER A 347 -5.05 3.11 24.83
CA SER A 347 -3.83 3.17 25.63
C SER A 347 -2.68 2.49 24.92
N GLU A 348 -1.46 2.80 25.34
CA GLU A 348 -0.26 2.12 24.83
C GLU A 348 -0.31 0.61 25.05
N ASP A 349 -0.85 0.13 26.18
CA ASP A 349 -0.89 -1.30 26.45
C ASP A 349 -1.82 -2.05 25.48
N LYS A 350 -2.96 -1.46 25.11
CA LYS A 350 -3.80 -1.99 24.03
C LYS A 350 -3.11 -1.90 22.68
N GLY A 351 -2.30 -0.87 22.47
CA GLY A 351 -1.42 -0.75 21.31
C GLY A 351 -0.39 -1.87 21.21
N LYS A 352 0.27 -2.21 22.33
CA LYS A 352 1.25 -3.30 22.40
C LYS A 352 0.63 -4.64 22.05
N ASP A 353 -0.60 -4.91 22.47
CA ASP A 353 -1.30 -6.16 22.11
C ASP A 353 -1.50 -6.29 20.60
N VAL A 354 -1.80 -5.19 19.90
CA VAL A 354 -1.88 -5.17 18.43
C VAL A 354 -0.48 -5.30 17.82
N GLN A 355 0.49 -4.52 18.29
CA GLN A 355 1.86 -4.50 17.74
C GLN A 355 2.63 -5.83 17.93
N LYS A 356 2.26 -6.67 18.90
CA LYS A 356 2.78 -8.04 19.02
C LYS A 356 2.54 -8.86 17.75
N GLN A 357 1.41 -8.64 17.08
CA GLN A 357 1.04 -9.34 15.85
C GLN A 357 1.40 -8.54 14.59
N TYR A 358 1.37 -7.20 14.70
CA TYR A 358 1.58 -6.28 13.59
C TYR A 358 2.61 -5.20 13.97
N PRO A 359 3.93 -5.50 13.93
CA PRO A 359 4.96 -4.61 14.45
C PRO A 359 5.07 -3.26 13.71
N ASP A 360 4.68 -3.23 12.44
CA ASP A 360 4.90 -2.08 11.55
C ASP A 360 3.78 -1.03 11.60
N VAL A 361 2.75 -1.25 12.44
CA VAL A 361 1.58 -0.34 12.53
C VAL A 361 1.89 0.87 13.40
N LYS A 362 1.43 2.05 12.95
CA LYS A 362 1.44 3.30 13.73
C LYS A 362 0.26 3.30 14.69
N LEU A 363 0.47 3.81 15.90
CA LEU A 363 -0.59 3.95 16.90
C LEU A 363 -1.04 5.42 17.00
N ALA A 364 -2.35 5.62 16.99
CA ALA A 364 -2.99 6.84 17.44
C ALA A 364 -3.56 6.58 18.85
N ILE A 365 -2.91 7.11 19.88
CA ILE A 365 -3.32 6.88 21.27
C ILE A 365 -4.43 7.88 21.62
N GLY A 366 -5.64 7.37 21.84
CA GLY A 366 -6.82 8.17 22.16
C GLY A 366 -8.09 7.33 22.26
N SER A 367 -9.08 7.88 22.93
CA SER A 367 -10.47 7.40 22.97
C SER A 367 -11.30 8.02 21.83
N LEU A 368 -12.57 7.63 21.74
CA LEU A 368 -13.50 8.21 20.75
C LEU A 368 -13.89 9.66 21.09
N ASP A 369 -13.65 10.10 22.33
CA ASP A 369 -13.87 11.46 22.79
C ASP A 369 -12.68 12.40 22.47
N ASP A 370 -11.53 11.85 22.10
CA ASP A 370 -10.31 12.62 21.79
C ASP A 370 -10.34 13.13 20.33
N SER A 371 -11.24 14.08 20.05
CA SER A 371 -11.51 14.56 18.68
C SER A 371 -10.26 14.99 17.93
N LYS A 372 -9.32 15.68 18.60
CA LYS A 372 -8.06 16.13 18.00
C LYS A 372 -7.15 14.98 17.53
N VAL A 373 -7.18 13.85 18.22
CA VAL A 373 -6.40 12.66 17.83
C VAL A 373 -7.02 12.05 16.57
N ILE A 374 -8.34 11.95 16.54
CA ILE A 374 -9.10 11.39 15.42
C ILE A 374 -9.01 12.29 14.19
N GLU A 375 -9.21 13.60 14.34
CA GLU A 375 -9.09 14.59 13.27
C GLU A 375 -7.71 14.52 12.62
N LYS A 376 -6.64 14.52 13.43
CA LYS A 376 -5.27 14.42 12.91
C LYS A 376 -5.02 13.09 12.19
N ALA A 377 -5.44 11.97 12.76
CA ALA A 377 -5.22 10.67 12.14
C ALA A 377 -6.02 10.52 10.84
N ALA A 378 -7.24 11.08 10.79
CA ALA A 378 -8.08 11.08 9.60
C ALA A 378 -7.54 12.02 8.51
N SER A 379 -7.00 13.19 8.86
CA SER A 379 -6.42 14.13 7.88
C SER A 379 -5.14 13.62 7.23
N GLU A 380 -4.39 12.77 7.94
CA GLU A 380 -3.14 12.15 7.46
C GLU A 380 -3.37 10.88 6.60
N ALA A 381 -4.61 10.36 6.53
CA ALA A 381 -4.91 9.08 5.90
C ALA A 381 -5.67 9.24 4.58
N ASP A 382 -5.36 8.42 3.58
CA ASP A 382 -6.11 8.38 2.31
C ASP A 382 -7.51 7.78 2.52
N MET A 383 -7.64 6.86 3.48
CA MET A 383 -8.90 6.22 3.81
C MET A 383 -9.07 5.95 5.30
N VAL A 384 -10.30 6.10 5.78
CA VAL A 384 -10.71 5.82 7.16
C VAL A 384 -11.68 4.64 7.19
N VAL A 385 -11.34 3.60 7.96
CA VAL A 385 -12.22 2.47 8.27
C VAL A 385 -12.70 2.63 9.71
N HIS A 386 -13.93 3.09 9.88
CA HIS A 386 -14.49 3.43 11.19
C HIS A 386 -15.39 2.31 11.70
N THR A 387 -14.94 1.58 12.74
CA THR A 387 -15.67 0.42 13.30
C THR A 387 -15.88 0.49 14.83
N ALA A 388 -15.18 1.39 15.53
CA ALA A 388 -15.30 1.54 16.98
C ALA A 388 -16.52 2.38 17.34
N GLU A 389 -17.57 1.73 17.87
CA GLU A 389 -18.85 2.35 18.23
C GLU A 389 -19.36 3.31 17.15
N SER A 390 -19.07 2.96 15.89
CA SER A 390 -19.18 3.85 14.76
C SER A 390 -20.62 4.27 14.50
N SER A 391 -21.58 3.40 14.77
CA SER A 391 -23.01 3.64 14.68
C SER A 391 -23.59 4.51 15.80
N ASP A 392 -22.85 4.74 16.89
CA ASP A 392 -23.41 5.27 18.15
C ASP A 392 -22.57 6.40 18.77
N HIS A 393 -21.46 6.79 18.14
CA HIS A 393 -20.56 7.83 18.66
C HIS A 393 -20.45 9.06 17.75
N GLN A 394 -21.37 10.02 17.92
CA GLN A 394 -21.42 11.26 17.12
C GLN A 394 -20.11 12.07 17.12
N GLY A 395 -19.39 12.11 18.25
CA GLY A 395 -18.13 12.86 18.38
C GLY A 395 -17.05 12.40 17.40
N ALA A 396 -16.73 11.10 17.42
CA ALA A 396 -15.84 10.46 16.48
C ALA A 396 -16.25 10.63 15.01
N ALA A 397 -17.54 10.49 14.67
CA ALA A 397 -18.02 10.70 13.30
C ALA A 397 -17.76 12.15 12.81
N LYS A 398 -18.03 13.15 13.66
CA LYS A 398 -17.74 14.57 13.36
C LYS A 398 -16.24 14.82 13.23
N ALA A 399 -15.42 14.22 14.10
CA ALA A 399 -13.97 14.34 14.08
C ALA A 399 -13.35 13.74 12.80
N ILE A 400 -13.83 12.58 12.35
CA ILE A 400 -13.40 11.95 11.08
C ILE A 400 -13.77 12.85 9.91
N ALA A 401 -15.01 13.33 9.86
CA ALA A 401 -15.46 14.24 8.80
C ALA A 401 -14.60 15.52 8.74
N ALA A 402 -14.32 16.14 9.90
CA ALA A 402 -13.49 17.33 10.00
C ALA A 402 -12.04 17.08 9.59
N GLY A 403 -11.45 15.95 10.02
CA GLY A 403 -10.10 15.54 9.64
C GLY A 403 -9.97 15.39 8.13
N LEU A 404 -10.84 14.56 7.53
CA LEU A 404 -10.85 14.34 6.08
C LEU A 404 -11.05 15.64 5.30
N ARG A 405 -11.92 16.52 5.79
CA ARG A 405 -12.18 17.82 5.15
C ARG A 405 -11.02 18.78 5.16
N SER A 406 -10.11 18.65 6.13
CA SER A 406 -9.05 19.65 6.29
C SER A 406 -7.95 19.51 5.24
N THR A 407 -7.74 18.31 4.70
CA THR A 407 -6.63 17.97 3.77
C THR A 407 -7.10 17.44 2.40
N HIS A 408 -8.32 16.90 2.28
CA HIS A 408 -8.78 16.30 1.02
C HIS A 408 -9.56 17.25 0.12
N SER A 409 -9.44 17.00 -1.18
CA SER A 409 -10.02 17.80 -2.26
C SER A 409 -10.39 16.90 -3.44
N SER A 410 -11.04 17.46 -4.47
CA SER A 410 -11.39 16.69 -5.68
C SER A 410 -10.20 16.10 -6.43
N SER A 411 -9.01 16.70 -6.29
CA SER A 411 -7.75 16.18 -6.85
C SER A 411 -7.03 15.18 -5.94
N ASN A 412 -7.38 15.14 -4.65
CA ASN A 412 -6.84 14.22 -3.65
C ASN A 412 -7.96 13.78 -2.69
N PRO A 413 -8.88 12.91 -3.14
CA PRO A 413 -10.06 12.55 -2.36
C PRO A 413 -9.71 11.69 -1.16
N GLY A 414 -10.37 11.93 -0.04
CA GLY A 414 -10.32 11.08 1.15
C GLY A 414 -11.52 10.13 1.18
N TYR A 415 -11.32 8.90 1.63
CA TYR A 415 -12.36 7.88 1.65
C TYR A 415 -12.78 7.54 3.07
N TRP A 416 -14.08 7.36 3.30
CA TRP A 416 -14.62 6.99 4.60
C TRP A 416 -15.54 5.79 4.48
N ILE A 417 -15.09 4.65 5.01
CA ILE A 417 -15.90 3.44 5.17
C ILE A 417 -16.41 3.42 6.61
N HIS A 418 -17.71 3.64 6.76
CA HIS A 418 -18.39 3.76 8.03
C HIS A 418 -19.22 2.50 8.30
N ILE A 419 -19.00 1.85 9.45
CA ILE A 419 -19.84 0.71 9.86
C ILE A 419 -21.02 1.22 10.70
N SER A 420 -22.21 1.17 10.15
CA SER A 420 -23.48 1.38 10.86
C SER A 420 -24.05 0.01 11.26
N GLY A 421 -25.38 -0.19 11.26
CA GLY A 421 -26.00 -1.48 11.55
C GLY A 421 -27.47 -1.54 11.16
N THR A 422 -27.97 -2.72 10.77
CA THR A 422 -29.40 -2.88 10.42
C THR A 422 -30.34 -2.81 11.63
N GLY A 423 -29.80 -2.63 12.86
CA GLY A 423 -30.60 -2.26 14.03
C GLY A 423 -31.49 -1.03 13.75
N ILE A 424 -31.06 -0.13 12.86
CA ILE A 424 -31.85 1.00 12.36
C ILE A 424 -33.21 0.58 11.75
N LEU A 425 -33.31 -0.62 11.19
CA LEU A 425 -34.54 -1.14 10.58
C LEU A 425 -35.58 -1.62 11.62
N CYS A 426 -35.19 -1.73 12.89
CA CYS A 426 -36.08 -2.13 13.99
C CYS A 426 -37.03 -1.01 14.43
N TRP A 427 -36.85 0.21 13.91
CA TRP A 427 -37.55 1.42 14.36
C TRP A 427 -39.08 1.25 14.43
N TYR A 428 -39.69 0.60 13.44
CA TYR A 428 -41.14 0.49 13.37
C TYR A 428 -41.68 -0.39 14.51
N ASP A 429 -41.02 -1.51 14.78
CA ASP A 429 -41.45 -2.39 15.87
C ASP A 429 -41.16 -1.77 17.24
N MET A 430 -40.09 -0.97 17.36
CA MET A 430 -39.79 -0.22 18.58
C MET A 430 -40.86 0.85 18.87
N ASP A 431 -41.20 1.66 17.86
CA ASP A 431 -42.18 2.75 17.99
C ASP A 431 -43.60 2.22 18.25
N ASN A 432 -43.94 1.06 17.67
CA ASN A 432 -45.26 0.44 17.79
C ASN A 432 -45.32 -0.71 18.82
N LYS A 433 -44.22 -0.99 19.53
CA LYS A 433 -44.09 -2.04 20.55
C LYS A 433 -44.49 -3.44 20.06
N ARG A 434 -44.14 -3.79 18.83
CA ARG A 434 -44.53 -5.04 18.14
C ARG A 434 -43.60 -6.21 18.47
N TYR A 435 -43.36 -6.43 19.76
CA TYR A 435 -42.36 -7.40 20.21
C TYR A 435 -42.78 -8.85 19.88
N GLY A 436 -41.99 -9.53 19.06
CA GLY A 436 -42.21 -10.92 18.67
C GLY A 436 -43.21 -11.13 17.53
N GLU A 437 -43.71 -10.07 16.92
CA GLU A 437 -44.62 -10.14 15.78
C GLU A 437 -43.88 -10.36 14.44
N ALA A 438 -44.59 -10.92 13.46
CA ALA A 438 -44.08 -11.12 12.11
C ALA A 438 -43.78 -9.77 11.40
N PRO A 439 -42.79 -9.74 10.49
CA PRO A 439 -42.50 -8.56 9.69
C PRO A 439 -43.69 -8.21 8.78
N LEU A 440 -43.95 -6.93 8.61
CA LEU A 440 -44.95 -6.41 7.68
C LEU A 440 -44.37 -6.26 6.27
N PRO A 441 -45.17 -6.39 5.20
CA PRO A 441 -44.73 -6.14 3.83
C PRO A 441 -44.06 -4.76 3.64
N GLU A 442 -44.53 -3.75 4.36
CA GLU A 442 -44.02 -2.38 4.34
C GLU A 442 -42.61 -2.26 4.97
N GLN A 443 -42.17 -3.25 5.74
CA GLN A 443 -40.82 -3.34 6.33
C GLN A 443 -39.80 -4.01 5.39
N ALA A 444 -40.11 -4.11 4.09
CA ALA A 444 -39.13 -4.50 3.08
C ALA A 444 -38.20 -3.31 2.74
N TYR A 445 -36.90 -3.51 2.93
CA TYR A 445 -35.84 -2.56 2.60
C TYR A 445 -34.82 -3.19 1.66
N ASN A 446 -34.20 -2.39 0.79
CA ASN A 446 -33.04 -2.80 -0.02
C ASN A 446 -32.13 -1.60 -0.25
N ASP A 447 -30.85 -1.87 -0.44
CA ASP A 447 -29.79 -0.85 -0.51
C ASP A 447 -29.54 -0.28 -1.92
N LEU A 448 -30.30 -0.73 -2.93
CA LEU A 448 -30.12 -0.35 -4.32
C LEU A 448 -31.26 0.54 -4.85
N GLU A 449 -32.36 -0.04 -5.31
CA GLU A 449 -33.51 0.72 -5.82
C GLU A 449 -34.30 1.41 -4.70
N GLY A 450 -34.23 0.85 -3.48
CA GLY A 450 -34.93 1.34 -2.29
C GLY A 450 -34.08 2.19 -1.35
N VAL A 451 -32.88 2.61 -1.77
CA VAL A 451 -31.91 3.30 -0.88
C VAL A 451 -32.49 4.55 -0.23
N ASP A 452 -33.30 5.32 -0.96
CA ASP A 452 -33.91 6.55 -0.45
C ASP A 452 -34.76 6.29 0.81
N LYS A 453 -35.49 5.18 0.83
CA LYS A 453 -36.33 4.75 1.97
C LYS A 453 -35.49 4.44 3.21
N VAL A 454 -34.27 3.95 3.03
CA VAL A 454 -33.34 3.61 4.12
C VAL A 454 -32.62 4.86 4.62
N THR A 455 -32.24 5.75 3.72
CA THR A 455 -31.55 7.01 4.09
C THR A 455 -32.50 8.09 4.62
N SER A 456 -33.82 7.87 4.56
CA SER A 456 -34.87 8.78 5.05
C SER A 456 -35.66 8.23 6.24
N LEU A 457 -35.10 7.30 7.01
CA LEU A 457 -35.77 6.73 8.18
C LEU A 457 -36.03 7.78 9.29
N PRO A 458 -37.04 7.59 10.14
CA PRO A 458 -37.38 8.52 11.21
C PRO A 458 -36.23 8.74 12.20
N ASP A 459 -36.19 9.92 12.82
CA ASP A 459 -35.16 10.28 13.82
C ASP A 459 -35.20 9.40 15.08
N THR A 460 -36.32 8.71 15.34
CA THR A 460 -36.45 7.70 16.41
C THR A 460 -35.74 6.38 16.09
N ALA A 461 -35.36 6.16 14.83
CA ALA A 461 -34.69 4.94 14.42
C ALA A 461 -33.31 4.81 15.11
N PHE A 462 -32.98 3.60 15.53
CA PHE A 462 -31.71 3.31 16.19
C PHE A 462 -30.53 3.65 15.27
N HIS A 463 -29.41 4.17 15.81
CA HIS A 463 -28.24 4.68 15.06
C HIS A 463 -28.48 5.92 14.18
N ARG A 464 -29.72 6.40 14.05
CA ARG A 464 -30.07 7.45 13.06
C ARG A 464 -29.34 8.77 13.30
N ASP A 465 -29.05 9.09 14.55
CA ASP A 465 -28.35 10.32 14.94
C ASP A 465 -26.93 10.38 14.36
N VAL A 466 -26.21 9.26 14.33
CA VAL A 466 -24.89 9.18 13.69
C VAL A 466 -25.01 9.00 12.18
N ASP A 467 -25.93 8.16 11.71
CA ASP A 467 -26.17 7.91 10.29
C ASP A 467 -26.42 9.21 9.51
N LYS A 468 -27.19 10.15 10.08
CA LYS A 468 -27.41 11.49 9.51
C LYS A 468 -26.13 12.30 9.37
N ILE A 469 -25.23 12.28 10.36
CA ILE A 469 -23.94 13.00 10.29
C ILE A 469 -23.11 12.50 9.11
N VAL A 470 -23.07 11.18 8.92
CA VAL A 470 -22.28 10.53 7.88
C VAL A 470 -22.91 10.77 6.49
N LEU A 471 -24.24 10.67 6.38
CA LEU A 471 -24.98 10.99 5.15
C LEU A 471 -24.85 12.47 4.77
N ASP A 472 -24.91 13.37 5.75
CA ASP A 472 -24.71 14.81 5.52
C ASP A 472 -23.30 15.07 4.98
N GLU A 473 -22.26 14.44 5.55
CA GLU A 473 -20.91 14.57 5.00
C GLU A 473 -20.81 14.01 3.58
N ALA A 474 -21.42 12.85 3.34
CA ALA A 474 -21.48 12.22 2.02
C ALA A 474 -22.14 13.11 0.95
N ALA A 475 -23.03 14.03 1.35
CA ALA A 475 -23.75 14.93 0.45
C ALA A 475 -23.06 16.28 0.22
N LYS A 476 -22.15 16.73 1.10
CA LYS A 476 -21.55 18.08 1.03
C LYS A 476 -20.64 18.28 -0.19
N ASP A 477 -19.62 17.43 -0.33
CA ASP A 477 -18.71 17.44 -1.49
C ASP A 477 -18.22 16.01 -1.74
N PRO A 478 -19.01 15.20 -2.47
CA PRO A 478 -18.69 13.82 -2.77
C PRO A 478 -17.43 13.65 -3.63
N SER A 479 -16.89 14.76 -4.16
CA SER A 479 -15.64 14.74 -4.93
C SER A 479 -14.40 14.82 -4.03
N ALA A 480 -14.50 15.47 -2.87
CA ALA A 480 -13.41 15.58 -1.89
C ALA A 480 -13.47 14.49 -0.81
N VAL A 481 -14.65 14.16 -0.30
CA VAL A 481 -14.84 13.11 0.72
C VAL A 481 -15.81 12.06 0.19
N LYS A 482 -15.31 10.85 -0.05
CA LYS A 482 -16.04 9.72 -0.62
C LYS A 482 -16.46 8.77 0.49
N VAL A 483 -17.74 8.77 0.82
CA VAL A 483 -18.29 8.00 1.95
C VAL A 483 -19.00 6.74 1.47
N ALA A 484 -18.80 5.63 2.18
CA ALA A 484 -19.57 4.40 2.07
C ALA A 484 -20.03 3.95 3.47
N ILE A 485 -21.34 3.83 3.67
CA ILE A 485 -21.97 3.33 4.90
C ILE A 485 -22.30 1.86 4.70
N VAL A 486 -21.81 1.00 5.60
CA VAL A 486 -22.08 -0.44 5.60
C VAL A 486 -22.92 -0.78 6.82
N CYS A 487 -24.09 -1.35 6.58
CA CYS A 487 -25.06 -1.78 7.59
C CYS A 487 -25.11 -3.31 7.63
N PRO A 488 -24.25 -3.96 8.43
CA PRO A 488 -24.36 -5.38 8.69
C PRO A 488 -25.56 -5.71 9.58
N PRO A 489 -26.20 -6.87 9.41
CA PRO A 489 -27.26 -7.36 10.26
C PRO A 489 -26.68 -8.14 11.45
N THR A 490 -27.28 -9.26 11.86
CA THR A 490 -26.67 -10.10 12.89
C THR A 490 -25.35 -10.68 12.41
N ILE A 491 -24.26 -10.22 13.03
CA ILE A 491 -22.89 -10.65 12.71
C ILE A 491 -22.52 -11.83 13.62
N TYR A 492 -22.14 -12.95 13.01
CA TYR A 492 -21.75 -14.18 13.71
C TYR A 492 -20.40 -14.72 13.20
N GLY A 493 -19.97 -15.84 13.78
CA GLY A 493 -18.69 -16.45 13.48
C GLY A 493 -17.59 -16.07 14.46
N THR A 494 -16.46 -16.75 14.36
CA THR A 494 -15.28 -16.53 15.19
C THR A 494 -14.33 -15.55 14.52
N GLY A 495 -14.06 -14.42 15.18
CA GLY A 495 -13.20 -13.36 14.66
C GLY A 495 -11.72 -13.76 14.63
N ARG A 496 -10.94 -13.15 13.74
CA ARG A 496 -9.50 -13.41 13.57
C ARG A 496 -8.61 -12.25 14.04
N GLY A 497 -9.24 -11.23 14.62
CA GLY A 497 -8.56 -10.04 15.12
C GLY A 497 -7.68 -10.32 16.35
N PRO A 498 -6.81 -9.37 16.71
CA PRO A 498 -5.79 -9.56 17.75
C PRO A 498 -6.33 -9.63 19.19
N ALA A 499 -7.58 -9.21 19.42
CA ALA A 499 -8.17 -9.12 20.75
C ALA A 499 -9.57 -9.77 20.81
N ASN A 500 -10.66 -9.00 20.77
CA ASN A 500 -12.00 -9.58 20.90
C ASN A 500 -12.38 -10.35 19.63
N GLN A 501 -12.62 -11.66 19.76
CA GLN A 501 -13.04 -12.56 18.68
C GLN A 501 -14.49 -13.03 18.83
N ARG A 502 -15.20 -12.56 19.85
CA ARG A 502 -16.56 -12.97 20.21
C ARG A 502 -17.60 -11.98 19.69
N SER A 503 -18.63 -12.48 19.01
CA SER A 503 -19.82 -11.73 18.60
C SER A 503 -20.74 -11.40 19.79
N ARG A 504 -21.89 -10.74 19.53
CA ARG A 504 -22.79 -10.23 20.58
C ARG A 504 -24.12 -10.97 20.68
N GLN A 505 -24.99 -10.83 19.68
CA GLN A 505 -26.41 -11.25 19.80
C GLN A 505 -26.58 -12.76 20.00
N ILE A 506 -25.94 -13.59 19.16
CA ILE A 506 -26.05 -15.06 19.23
C ILE A 506 -25.39 -15.61 20.53
N PRO A 507 -24.18 -15.16 20.92
CA PRO A 507 -23.63 -15.54 22.22
C PRO A 507 -24.48 -15.08 23.42
N GLY A 508 -25.12 -13.91 23.37
CA GLY A 508 -26.04 -13.46 24.43
C GLY A 508 -27.30 -14.31 24.53
N LEU A 509 -27.84 -14.77 23.39
CA LEU A 509 -28.96 -15.72 23.35
C LEU A 509 -28.53 -17.10 23.89
N THR A 510 -27.34 -17.53 23.52
CA THR A 510 -26.72 -18.78 24.00
C THR A 510 -26.53 -18.74 25.51
N GLU A 511 -25.86 -17.71 26.04
CA GLU A 511 -25.69 -17.48 27.48
C GLU A 511 -27.03 -17.52 28.23
N THR A 512 -28.04 -16.83 27.70
CA THR A 512 -29.38 -16.84 28.32
C THR A 512 -30.02 -18.21 28.31
N THR A 513 -29.87 -18.96 27.22
CA THR A 513 -30.36 -20.33 27.11
C THR A 513 -29.69 -21.24 28.14
N LEU A 514 -28.36 -21.16 28.26
CA LEU A 514 -27.59 -21.98 29.19
C LEU A 514 -27.90 -21.64 30.65
N GLU A 515 -28.12 -20.37 30.99
CA GLU A 515 -28.48 -19.95 32.34
C GLU A 515 -29.90 -20.33 32.75
N LYS A 516 -30.87 -20.18 31.84
CA LYS A 516 -32.28 -20.46 32.11
C LYS A 516 -32.63 -21.95 31.96
N GLY A 517 -31.83 -22.71 31.23
CA GLY A 517 -32.09 -24.12 30.91
C GLY A 517 -33.14 -24.34 29.83
N PHE A 518 -33.49 -23.30 29.06
CA PHE A 518 -34.43 -23.35 27.94
C PHE A 518 -34.14 -22.22 26.95
N GLY A 519 -34.49 -22.40 25.68
CA GLY A 519 -34.33 -21.35 24.65
C GLY A 519 -35.39 -20.24 24.82
N PRO A 520 -35.00 -18.96 25.05
CA PRO A 520 -35.98 -17.89 25.22
C PRO A 520 -36.58 -17.45 23.88
N ILE A 521 -37.87 -17.15 23.87
CA ILE A 521 -38.61 -16.57 22.74
C ILE A 521 -39.27 -15.28 23.21
N ILE A 522 -39.21 -14.22 22.41
CA ILE A 522 -39.92 -12.97 22.72
C ILE A 522 -41.27 -12.95 22.00
N GLY A 523 -42.34 -12.63 22.74
CA GLY A 523 -43.69 -12.52 22.18
C GLY A 523 -44.14 -13.77 21.43
N ALA A 524 -44.67 -13.60 20.21
CA ALA A 524 -45.07 -14.72 19.35
C ALA A 524 -43.89 -15.44 18.67
N GLY A 525 -42.67 -14.89 18.73
CA GLY A 525 -41.48 -15.51 18.15
C GLY A 525 -41.40 -15.48 16.63
N GLU A 526 -42.14 -14.58 15.98
CA GLU A 526 -42.25 -14.50 14.51
C GLU A 526 -41.28 -13.48 13.87
N THR A 527 -40.39 -12.90 14.68
CA THR A 527 -39.43 -11.87 14.25
C THR A 527 -38.33 -12.45 13.36
N GLU A 528 -38.05 -11.75 12.27
CA GLU A 528 -37.07 -12.14 11.26
C GLU A 528 -35.92 -11.14 11.17
N TRP A 529 -34.69 -11.68 11.08
CA TRP A 529 -33.46 -10.93 10.85
C TRP A 529 -32.64 -11.54 9.72
N ASP A 530 -31.93 -10.70 9.00
CA ASP A 530 -30.84 -11.16 8.16
C ASP A 530 -29.58 -11.46 9.01
N ASN A 531 -28.60 -12.18 8.46
CA ASN A 531 -27.34 -12.49 9.15
C ASN A 531 -26.15 -12.48 8.18
N VAL A 532 -24.94 -12.32 8.74
CA VAL A 532 -23.68 -12.36 7.98
C VAL A 532 -22.54 -12.93 8.81
N HIS A 533 -21.73 -13.78 8.20
CA HIS A 533 -20.52 -14.26 8.82
C HIS A 533 -19.47 -13.12 8.85
N VAL A 534 -18.76 -12.94 9.97
CA VAL A 534 -17.84 -11.81 10.16
C VAL A 534 -16.73 -11.74 9.10
N HIS A 535 -16.29 -12.89 8.59
CA HIS A 535 -15.28 -12.93 7.51
C HIS A 535 -15.82 -12.36 6.20
N ASP A 536 -17.11 -12.55 5.89
CA ASP A 536 -17.72 -12.03 4.67
C ASP A 536 -17.92 -10.51 4.76
N LEU A 537 -18.27 -10.01 5.94
CA LEU A 537 -18.31 -8.58 6.22
C LEU A 537 -16.93 -7.95 6.05
N SER A 538 -15.88 -8.57 6.61
CA SER A 538 -14.49 -8.12 6.42
C SER A 538 -14.08 -8.13 4.94
N ASN A 539 -14.49 -9.13 4.16
CA ASN A 539 -14.22 -9.16 2.73
C ASN A 539 -14.90 -8.00 1.98
N LEU A 540 -16.11 -7.59 2.39
CA LEU A 540 -16.76 -6.40 1.82
C LEU A 540 -15.96 -5.12 2.12
N ILE A 541 -15.46 -4.97 3.36
CA ILE A 541 -14.62 -3.84 3.75
C ILE A 541 -13.34 -3.82 2.90
N VAL A 542 -12.70 -4.98 2.68
CA VAL A 542 -11.52 -5.08 1.80
C VAL A 542 -11.86 -4.62 0.37
N LEU A 543 -12.97 -5.09 -0.22
CA LEU A 543 -13.39 -4.67 -1.56
C LEU A 543 -13.63 -3.16 -1.65
N LEU A 544 -14.23 -2.54 -0.63
CA LEU A 544 -14.41 -1.09 -0.58
C LEU A 544 -13.06 -0.35 -0.49
N THR A 545 -12.12 -0.84 0.32
CA THR A 545 -10.78 -0.24 0.41
C THR A 545 -9.97 -0.40 -0.88
N GLU A 546 -10.05 -1.54 -1.55
CA GLU A 546 -9.42 -1.77 -2.86
C GLU A 546 -10.02 -0.87 -3.93
N ARG A 547 -11.35 -0.67 -3.86
CA ARG A 547 -12.05 0.26 -4.74
C ARG A 547 -11.64 1.72 -4.51
N ALA A 548 -11.36 2.09 -3.26
CA ALA A 548 -10.84 3.41 -2.90
C ALA A 548 -9.40 3.62 -3.38
N ALA A 549 -8.56 2.59 -3.29
CA ALA A 549 -7.15 2.64 -3.72
C ALA A 549 -6.97 2.58 -5.26
N SER A 550 -8.02 2.36 -6.04
CA SER A 550 -7.92 2.20 -7.50
C SER A 550 -7.72 3.54 -8.23
N SER A 551 -6.79 3.57 -9.19
CA SER A 551 -6.55 4.72 -10.08
C SER A 551 -7.60 4.86 -11.19
N GLU A 552 -8.39 3.81 -11.43
CA GLU A 552 -9.36 3.79 -12.52
C GLU A 552 -10.66 4.48 -12.10
N LYS A 553 -10.94 5.63 -12.73
CA LYS A 553 -12.27 6.26 -12.67
C LYS A 553 -13.28 5.35 -13.37
N GLN A 554 -14.04 4.63 -12.57
CA GLN A 554 -15.08 3.74 -13.07
C GLN A 554 -16.43 4.47 -13.11
N ALA A 555 -17.25 4.13 -14.10
CA ALA A 555 -18.52 4.81 -14.38
C ALA A 555 -19.57 4.69 -13.26
N ASP A 556 -19.37 3.78 -12.31
CA ASP A 556 -20.26 3.48 -11.20
C ASP A 556 -19.79 4.06 -9.85
N GLU A 557 -18.83 5.01 -9.84
CA GLU A 557 -18.35 5.62 -8.60
C GLU A 557 -19.46 6.21 -7.74
N GLN A 558 -20.44 6.90 -8.34
CA GLN A 558 -21.59 7.45 -7.60
C GLN A 558 -22.51 6.39 -7.01
N GLU A 559 -22.40 5.13 -7.45
CA GLU A 559 -23.15 4.02 -6.90
C GLU A 559 -22.42 3.35 -5.73
N ILE A 560 -21.16 3.68 -5.50
CA ILE A 560 -20.35 3.14 -4.41
C ILE A 560 -20.09 4.20 -3.33
N TRP A 561 -19.89 5.45 -3.74
CA TRP A 561 -19.49 6.55 -2.86
C TRP A 561 -20.52 7.68 -2.85
N GLY A 562 -20.59 8.40 -1.73
CA GLY A 562 -21.44 9.57 -1.56
C GLY A 562 -22.85 9.20 -1.09
N PRO A 563 -23.89 9.98 -1.42
CA PRO A 563 -25.23 9.81 -0.83
C PRO A 563 -25.89 8.46 -1.11
N LYS A 564 -25.51 7.80 -2.22
CA LYS A 564 -25.99 6.46 -2.58
C LYS A 564 -25.11 5.34 -2.05
N GLY A 565 -23.94 5.66 -1.49
CA GLY A 565 -22.97 4.70 -0.95
C GLY A 565 -23.46 4.07 0.35
N TYR A 566 -24.60 3.39 0.32
CA TYR A 566 -25.22 2.72 1.45
C TYR A 566 -25.35 1.24 1.11
N PHE A 567 -24.83 0.37 1.95
CA PHE A 567 -24.69 -1.05 1.69
C PHE A 567 -25.29 -1.85 2.83
N PHE A 568 -26.25 -2.72 2.53
CA PHE A 568 -26.52 -3.84 3.42
C PHE A 568 -25.46 -4.92 3.18
N ALA A 569 -25.19 -5.71 4.22
CA ALA A 569 -24.21 -6.79 4.16
C ALA A 569 -24.79 -8.06 4.76
N GLU A 570 -25.70 -8.73 4.05
CA GLU A 570 -26.31 -9.99 4.48
C GLU A 570 -25.95 -11.17 3.57
N ASN A 571 -25.99 -12.38 4.12
CA ASN A 571 -25.89 -13.63 3.38
C ASN A 571 -26.72 -14.76 4.00
N GLY A 572 -27.91 -14.42 4.52
CA GLY A 572 -28.72 -15.39 5.25
C GLY A 572 -29.85 -14.71 6.01
N LYS A 573 -30.88 -15.50 6.32
CA LYS A 573 -32.08 -15.05 7.04
C LYS A 573 -32.40 -16.03 8.14
N HIS A 574 -32.94 -15.55 9.24
CA HIS A 574 -33.34 -16.38 10.36
C HIS A 574 -34.54 -15.80 11.11
N LYS A 575 -35.33 -16.69 11.71
CA LYS A 575 -36.27 -16.35 12.77
C LYS A 575 -35.60 -16.55 14.12
N TRP A 576 -35.76 -15.60 15.04
CA TRP A 576 -35.12 -15.69 16.37
C TRP A 576 -35.59 -16.91 17.17
N SER A 577 -36.87 -17.28 17.06
CA SER A 577 -37.42 -18.49 17.69
C SER A 577 -36.75 -19.77 17.19
N GLN A 578 -36.41 -19.84 15.91
CA GLN A 578 -35.73 -21.00 15.32
C GLN A 578 -34.29 -21.11 15.82
N ILE A 579 -33.54 -20.00 15.86
CA ILE A 579 -32.18 -19.98 16.41
C ILE A 579 -32.21 -20.36 17.90
N SER A 580 -33.16 -19.84 18.66
CA SER A 580 -33.35 -20.18 20.08
C SER A 580 -33.58 -21.68 20.28
N ALA A 581 -34.46 -22.29 19.48
CA ALA A 581 -34.70 -23.72 19.49
C ALA A 581 -33.46 -24.53 19.10
N LEU A 582 -32.70 -24.09 18.09
CA LEU A 582 -31.47 -24.75 17.65
C LEU A 582 -30.39 -24.72 18.74
N ILE A 583 -30.22 -23.58 19.41
CA ILE A 583 -29.29 -23.42 20.53
C ILE A 583 -29.70 -24.36 21.68
N ALA A 584 -30.97 -24.38 22.08
CA ALA A 584 -31.44 -25.26 23.17
C ALA A 584 -31.22 -26.74 22.84
N LYS A 585 -31.54 -27.14 21.60
CA LYS A 585 -31.30 -28.50 21.10
C LYS A 585 -29.82 -28.88 21.12
N GLU A 586 -28.95 -27.99 20.66
CA GLU A 586 -27.52 -28.25 20.62
C GLU A 586 -26.90 -28.25 22.03
N ALA A 587 -27.34 -27.35 22.91
CA ALA A 587 -26.91 -27.33 24.32
C ALA A 587 -27.29 -28.62 25.06
N LYS A 588 -28.51 -29.14 24.84
CA LYS A 588 -28.92 -30.46 25.37
C LYS A 588 -28.07 -31.59 24.80
N LYS A 589 -27.83 -31.58 23.49
CA LYS A 589 -26.98 -32.58 22.81
C LYS A 589 -25.55 -32.58 23.35
N GLN A 590 -25.01 -31.42 23.70
CA GLN A 590 -23.70 -31.27 24.33
C GLN A 590 -23.70 -31.54 25.85
N GLY A 591 -24.86 -31.83 26.45
CA GLY A 591 -25.01 -32.16 27.88
C GLY A 591 -24.91 -30.95 28.81
N VAL A 592 -25.06 -29.73 28.30
CA VAL A 592 -24.92 -28.48 29.07
C VAL A 592 -26.25 -28.08 29.76
N ILE A 593 -27.38 -28.52 29.21
CA ILE A 593 -28.72 -28.36 29.78
C ILE A 593 -29.53 -29.66 29.66
N ASP A 594 -30.55 -29.84 30.49
CA ASP A 594 -31.32 -31.09 30.55
C ASP A 594 -32.42 -31.21 29.48
N THR A 595 -32.91 -30.08 28.96
CA THR A 595 -34.04 -30.03 28.02
C THR A 595 -33.73 -29.16 26.80
N ASP A 596 -34.46 -29.37 25.72
CA ASP A 596 -34.42 -28.61 24.46
C ASP A 596 -35.68 -27.75 24.29
N GLU A 597 -36.37 -27.47 25.39
CA GLU A 597 -37.59 -26.67 25.40
C GLU A 597 -37.29 -25.21 25.07
N THR A 598 -38.27 -24.55 24.45
CA THR A 598 -38.30 -23.10 24.30
C THR A 598 -39.43 -22.51 25.14
N LYS A 599 -39.22 -21.35 25.75
CA LYS A 599 -40.27 -20.66 26.54
C LYS A 599 -40.28 -19.18 26.24
N VAL A 600 -41.46 -18.58 26.38
CA VAL A 600 -41.61 -17.13 26.28
C VAL A 600 -40.84 -16.47 27.42
N LEU A 601 -39.97 -15.54 27.08
CA LEU A 601 -39.27 -14.67 28.00
C LEU A 601 -39.93 -13.30 27.94
N ASP A 602 -40.20 -12.71 29.11
CA ASP A 602 -40.78 -11.39 29.22
C ASP A 602 -39.82 -10.32 28.64
N VAL A 603 -40.36 -9.35 27.91
CA VAL A 603 -39.57 -8.30 27.23
C VAL A 603 -38.81 -7.45 28.23
N ASP A 604 -39.41 -7.09 29.36
CA ASP A 604 -38.77 -6.26 30.38
C ASP A 604 -37.65 -7.05 31.08
N GLU A 605 -37.87 -8.35 31.31
CA GLU A 605 -36.83 -9.24 31.82
C GLU A 605 -35.65 -9.35 30.85
N ALA A 606 -35.93 -9.56 29.56
CA ALA A 606 -34.93 -9.66 28.51
C ALA A 606 -34.12 -8.36 28.41
N GLN A 607 -34.80 -7.20 28.37
CA GLN A 607 -34.18 -5.89 28.30
C GLN A 607 -33.32 -5.56 29.53
N LYS A 608 -33.78 -5.90 30.74
CA LYS A 608 -33.00 -5.68 31.97
C LYS A 608 -31.68 -6.45 31.97
N LYS A 609 -31.63 -7.60 31.31
CA LYS A 609 -30.45 -8.47 31.30
C LYS A 609 -29.39 -8.04 30.27
N LEU A 610 -29.77 -7.82 29.01
CA LEU A 610 -28.82 -7.58 27.91
C LEU A 610 -29.11 -6.30 27.11
N GLY A 611 -30.02 -5.44 27.60
CA GLY A 611 -30.41 -4.20 26.92
C GLY A 611 -30.95 -4.47 25.52
N PHE A 612 -30.51 -3.66 24.56
CA PHE A 612 -30.93 -3.77 23.16
C PHE A 612 -30.61 -5.15 22.55
N GLN A 613 -29.57 -5.86 23.01
CA GLN A 613 -29.22 -7.17 22.42
C GLN A 613 -30.34 -8.18 22.61
N ALA A 614 -30.93 -8.26 23.82
CA ALA A 614 -32.06 -9.14 24.05
C ALA A 614 -33.36 -8.60 23.46
N LEU A 615 -33.54 -7.27 23.46
CA LEU A 615 -34.69 -6.63 22.81
C LEU A 615 -34.73 -6.96 21.30
N SER A 616 -33.56 -7.02 20.65
CA SER A 616 -33.43 -7.31 19.23
C SER A 616 -34.00 -8.66 18.80
N TRP A 617 -34.07 -9.64 19.72
CA TRP A 617 -34.70 -10.94 19.44
C TRP A 617 -36.21 -10.81 19.19
N GLY A 618 -36.82 -9.76 19.72
CA GLY A 618 -38.23 -9.44 19.57
C GLY A 618 -38.55 -8.38 18.51
N LEU A 619 -37.59 -7.94 17.71
CA LEU A 619 -37.79 -6.88 16.71
C LEU A 619 -37.48 -7.43 15.30
N ASN A 620 -38.04 -6.84 14.25
CA ASN A 620 -37.72 -7.21 12.86
C ASN A 620 -36.60 -6.33 12.29
N SER A 621 -35.67 -6.95 11.54
CA SER A 621 -34.60 -6.23 10.83
C SER A 621 -34.27 -6.93 9.52
N ARG A 622 -34.84 -6.42 8.42
CA ARG A 622 -34.70 -7.04 7.10
C ARG A 622 -34.30 -6.06 6.01
N GLY A 623 -33.15 -6.28 5.39
CA GLY A 623 -32.60 -5.48 4.30
C GLY A 623 -31.90 -6.34 3.25
N GLU A 624 -32.26 -6.16 1.97
CA GLU A 624 -31.63 -6.90 0.87
C GLU A 624 -30.33 -6.23 0.40
N ALA A 625 -29.20 -6.95 0.46
CA ALA A 625 -27.88 -6.46 0.06
C ALA A 625 -27.63 -6.62 -1.45
N LYS A 626 -28.18 -5.70 -2.26
CA LYS A 626 -28.07 -5.72 -3.73
C LYS A 626 -26.86 -4.96 -4.25
N ARG A 627 -26.51 -3.84 -3.62
CA ARG A 627 -25.49 -2.90 -4.10
C ARG A 627 -24.09 -3.51 -4.11
N ALA A 628 -23.67 -4.12 -3.00
CA ALA A 628 -22.35 -4.76 -2.88
C ALA A 628 -22.16 -5.89 -3.90
N ARG A 629 -23.20 -6.72 -4.09
CA ARG A 629 -23.17 -7.83 -5.06
C ARG A 629 -23.04 -7.33 -6.50
N LYS A 630 -23.74 -6.24 -6.82
CA LYS A 630 -23.77 -5.67 -8.18
C LYS A 630 -22.48 -4.94 -8.55
N TYR A 631 -22.01 -4.02 -7.70
CA TYR A 631 -20.92 -3.09 -8.06
C TYR A 631 -19.55 -3.50 -7.53
N LEU A 632 -19.48 -4.33 -6.49
CA LEU A 632 -18.21 -4.82 -5.93
C LEU A 632 -17.97 -6.30 -6.22
N GLY A 633 -18.94 -6.99 -6.83
CA GLY A 633 -18.87 -8.44 -7.06
C GLY A 633 -18.76 -9.23 -5.75
N TRP A 634 -19.24 -8.68 -4.64
CA TRP A 634 -19.15 -9.29 -3.31
C TRP A 634 -19.88 -10.64 -3.31
N LYS A 635 -19.14 -11.69 -2.95
CA LYS A 635 -19.60 -13.08 -2.93
C LYS A 635 -19.30 -13.66 -1.55
N PRO A 636 -20.24 -13.55 -0.60
CA PRO A 636 -20.09 -14.14 0.72
C PRO A 636 -20.08 -15.68 0.63
N VAL A 637 -19.18 -16.32 1.38
CA VAL A 637 -18.91 -17.78 1.34
C VAL A 637 -18.69 -18.38 2.73
N GLY A 638 -18.90 -17.60 3.79
CA GLY A 638 -18.86 -18.10 5.17
C GLY A 638 -19.85 -19.25 5.37
N GLU A 639 -19.56 -20.10 6.36
CA GLU A 639 -20.49 -21.12 6.83
C GLU A 639 -21.79 -20.48 7.32
N SER A 640 -22.89 -21.25 7.31
CA SER A 640 -24.18 -20.71 7.74
C SER A 640 -24.22 -20.46 9.25
N LEU A 641 -25.17 -19.63 9.71
CA LEU A 641 -25.37 -19.38 11.14
C LEU A 641 -25.67 -20.69 11.88
N GLU A 642 -26.49 -21.56 11.29
CA GLU A 642 -26.87 -22.85 11.83
C GLU A 642 -25.68 -23.82 11.94
N GLU A 643 -24.76 -23.78 10.96
CA GLU A 643 -23.52 -24.58 10.99
C GLU A 643 -22.58 -24.12 12.11
N TRP A 644 -22.59 -22.83 12.45
CA TRP A 644 -21.75 -22.25 13.49
C TRP A 644 -22.31 -22.40 14.93
N ILE A 645 -23.62 -22.62 15.10
CA ILE A 645 -24.26 -22.74 16.44
C ILE A 645 -23.56 -23.73 17.39
N PRO A 646 -23.14 -24.95 16.96
CA PRO A 646 -22.44 -25.88 17.83
C PRO A 646 -21.16 -25.32 18.45
N GLU A 647 -20.37 -24.56 17.69
CA GLU A 647 -19.16 -23.91 18.19
C GLU A 647 -19.54 -22.81 19.20
N SER A 648 -20.52 -21.97 18.88
CA SER A 648 -21.01 -20.92 19.79
C SER A 648 -21.46 -21.48 21.13
N VAL A 649 -22.24 -22.57 21.13
CA VAL A 649 -22.69 -23.25 22.36
C VAL A 649 -21.50 -23.75 23.16
N GLN A 650 -20.54 -24.41 22.52
CA GLN A 650 -19.36 -24.95 23.19
C GLN A 650 -18.49 -23.84 23.81
N VAL A 651 -18.27 -22.74 23.09
CA VAL A 651 -17.49 -21.59 23.56
C VAL A 651 -18.17 -20.92 24.74
N GLU A 652 -19.48 -20.68 24.67
CA GLU A 652 -20.22 -20.05 25.76
C GLU A 652 -20.33 -20.96 26.99
N ALA A 653 -20.52 -22.27 26.80
CA ALA A 653 -20.55 -23.21 27.91
C ALA A 653 -19.21 -23.25 28.65
N LYS A 654 -18.08 -23.23 27.93
CA LYS A 654 -16.75 -23.11 28.54
C LYS A 654 -16.56 -21.77 29.26
N ARG A 655 -17.01 -20.67 28.67
CA ARG A 655 -16.90 -19.33 29.26
C ARG A 655 -17.70 -19.20 30.58
N LEU A 656 -18.80 -19.93 30.69
CA LEU A 656 -19.68 -19.95 31.86
C LEU A 656 -19.36 -21.08 32.86
N ASP A 657 -18.25 -21.81 32.67
CA ASP A 657 -17.85 -22.96 33.48
C ASP A 657 -18.93 -24.07 33.56
N LYS A 658 -19.65 -24.30 32.45
CA LYS A 658 -20.72 -25.32 32.31
C LYS A 658 -20.38 -26.51 31.42
N ALA A 659 -19.17 -26.55 30.84
CA ALA A 659 -18.72 -27.59 29.89
C ALA A 659 -17.57 -28.45 30.42
#